data_AF-A0A166XSM7-F1
#
_entry.id   AF-A0A166XSM7-F1
#
_cell.length_a   1.000
_cell.length_b   1.000
_cell.length_c   1.000
_cell.angle_alpha   90.00
_cell.angle_beta   90.00
_cell.angle_gamma   90.00
#
_symmetry.space_group_name_H-M   'P 1'
#
loop_
_entity.id
_entity.type
_entity.pdbx_description
1 polymer ?
#
loop_
_entity_poly.entity_id
_entity_poly.type
_entity_poly.pdbx_seq_one_letter_code
_entity_poly.pdbx_strand_id
1 'polypeptide(L)'
;MPTLELHDGYPLWKYVPNRPAAVIFVILFACATAYHTFLLFRHRHWFCLPFVIGGFFEAIGYVGRCIAYDNTGELIPYMLQSIFLLLAPILFAASLYMTLGRVIRSVDGEKYSVIRSKLITAIFVTGDVVSFMIQGGGAGLLVRADSASSHDMGQNIIIGGLIFQILIFGIFCVVALSFHHRFARKALVNCYLDIPWQSVLIMLYATSGLVMVRNVFRVVEYAMGQDGYLLSNEWCVYVFDGLVMVFAMVLFGARYPNRLFPMKRSSPTMVPLNAYNRSERDDCDETKPQCTNCVVVERTCEYAAIRRRGLGQTPQGRVEARTCTRNTLRTETPRPRENLSSDPGPCTDAIVSAPSTPAQGASAVPPEHSLASANASGPDAASVNIHHMRLILHFSLFTAVPEIPDHLAKGGTELVLRVALETPYLLHQILALSARHLAHVRPSEFQFYYRQALNLQTRAIEGFSASQPLTSDACMPAVLFSSLLSRHSLVDTLNTRQGNFAAFLDSFVQCAQLQRGIRAVVADVSWSSLLESDLAPLLKWGASRAHEAARGRECHQLLRLIAITPGLDPVSRESCRTAVYHLQVGFDELTRPVSDKNSYQMLFSWNIYLPEEFIDLLAQHRPEAAAIMGWYAVLLHHGRHMWQVGDAGNFILSSLVDFLGVDWSHWLEWPRSVLES
;
A
#
# COMPACT_ATOMS: atom_id res chain seq x y z
N MET A 1 35.65 27.35 39.26
CA MET A 1 35.45 25.99 38.75
C MET A 1 33.95 25.79 38.61
N PRO A 2 33.46 25.15 37.55
CA PRO A 2 32.03 24.85 37.44
C PRO A 2 31.59 24.03 38.65
N THR A 3 30.47 24.42 39.24
CA THR A 3 29.86 23.75 40.39
C THR A 3 28.56 23.11 39.92
N LEU A 4 28.20 21.97 40.51
CA LEU A 4 27.01 21.24 40.13
C LEU A 4 25.77 22.00 40.58
N GLU A 5 25.10 22.64 39.63
CA GLU A 5 23.84 23.37 39.83
C GLU A 5 22.65 22.41 39.84
N LEU A 6 21.67 22.69 40.70
CA LEU A 6 20.46 21.88 40.89
C LEU A 6 19.31 22.46 40.07
N HIS A 7 18.49 21.60 39.49
CA HIS A 7 17.22 21.99 38.87
C HIS A 7 16.10 21.76 39.89
N ASP A 8 15.43 22.82 40.35
CA ASP A 8 14.37 22.76 41.37
C ASP A 8 14.74 21.94 42.63
N GLY A 9 16.02 22.00 43.04
CA GLY A 9 16.55 21.27 44.20
C GLY A 9 17.02 19.83 43.92
N TYR A 10 16.91 19.34 42.68
CA TYR A 10 17.35 18.01 42.26
C TYR A 10 18.56 18.04 41.32
N PRO A 11 19.56 17.15 41.50
CA PRO A 11 20.71 17.07 40.60
C PRO A 11 20.36 16.29 39.32
N LEU A 12 20.36 16.97 38.17
CA LEU A 12 20.18 16.33 36.85
C LEU A 12 21.41 15.51 36.42
N TRP A 13 22.60 15.91 36.88
CA TRP A 13 23.85 15.19 36.67
C TRP A 13 24.48 14.81 38.01
N LYS A 14 25.23 13.72 38.03
CA LYS A 14 26.01 13.28 39.22
C LYS A 14 27.43 13.83 39.27
N TYR A 15 27.90 14.35 38.14
CA TYR A 15 29.21 14.96 37.96
C TYR A 15 29.08 16.15 37.01
N VAL A 16 30.06 17.05 37.04
CA VAL A 16 30.15 18.13 36.04
C VAL A 16 30.72 17.54 34.73
N PRO A 17 30.01 17.63 33.59
CA PRO A 17 30.45 17.02 32.33
C PRO A 17 31.78 17.56 31.79
N ASN A 18 32.71 16.72 31.35
CA ASN A 18 34.02 17.16 30.88
C ASN A 18 33.94 17.86 29.50
N ARG A 19 34.05 19.20 29.50
CA ARG A 19 33.98 20.02 28.28
C ARG A 19 35.03 19.66 27.21
N PRO A 20 36.35 19.55 27.51
CA PRO A 20 37.33 19.09 26.53
C PRO A 20 36.97 17.75 25.87
N ALA A 21 36.53 16.76 26.66
CA ALA A 21 36.12 15.46 26.13
C ALA A 21 34.88 15.59 25.23
N ALA A 22 33.86 16.34 25.65
CA ALA A 22 32.66 16.59 24.84
C ALA A 22 33.01 17.23 23.49
N VAL A 23 33.88 18.25 23.48
CA VAL A 23 34.32 18.93 22.24
C VAL A 23 35.04 17.98 21.29
N ILE A 24 35.92 17.11 21.80
CA ILE A 24 36.60 16.10 20.97
C ILE A 24 35.57 15.20 20.28
N PHE A 25 34.57 14.70 21.02
CA PHE A 25 33.53 13.86 20.43
C PHE A 25 32.63 14.60 19.44
N VAL A 26 32.29 15.87 19.69
CA VAL A 26 31.58 16.71 18.71
C VAL A 26 32.36 16.78 17.40
N ILE A 27 33.67 17.05 17.46
CA ILE A 27 34.54 17.12 16.27
C ILE A 27 34.58 15.76 15.56
N LEU A 28 34.76 14.67 16.29
CA LEU A 28 34.81 13.31 15.71
C LEU A 28 33.50 12.96 14.99
N PHE A 29 32.35 13.19 15.62
CA PHE A 29 31.04 12.94 15.00
C PHE A 29 30.74 13.89 13.84
N ALA A 30 31.13 15.16 13.93
CA ALA A 30 30.97 16.11 12.84
C ALA A 30 31.81 15.70 11.62
N CYS A 31 33.08 15.33 11.82
CA CYS A 31 33.95 14.84 10.75
C CYS A 31 33.44 13.54 10.14
N ALA A 32 33.03 12.56 10.96
CA ALA A 32 32.47 11.31 10.48
C ALA A 32 31.16 11.54 9.69
N THR A 33 30.27 12.39 10.20
CA THR A 33 29.00 12.74 9.54
C THR A 33 29.23 13.48 8.23
N ALA A 34 30.18 14.41 8.18
CA ALA A 34 30.57 15.11 6.95
C ALA A 34 31.10 14.12 5.89
N TYR A 35 31.92 13.16 6.29
CA TYR A 35 32.42 12.10 5.40
C TYR A 35 31.27 11.24 4.85
N HIS A 36 30.34 10.79 5.68
CA HIS A 36 29.18 10.01 5.25
C HIS A 36 28.22 10.82 4.37
N THR A 37 28.05 12.11 4.66
CA THR A 37 27.27 13.04 3.84
C THR A 37 27.88 13.20 2.45
N PHE A 38 29.21 13.37 2.38
CA PHE A 38 29.93 13.40 1.12
C PHE A 38 29.74 12.10 0.32
N LEU A 39 29.89 10.93 0.96
CA LEU A 39 29.65 9.64 0.32
C LEU A 39 28.19 9.47 -0.16
N LEU A 40 27.22 9.93 0.62
CA LEU A 40 25.79 9.90 0.30
C LEU A 40 25.50 10.66 -1.00
N PHE A 41 25.98 11.91 -1.12
CA PHE A 41 25.79 12.72 -2.32
C PHE A 41 26.61 12.23 -3.51
N ARG A 42 27.89 11.85 -3.29
CA ARG A 42 28.79 11.39 -4.36
C ARG A 42 28.30 10.13 -5.07
N HIS A 43 27.70 9.20 -4.32
CA HIS A 43 27.22 7.93 -4.84
C HIS A 43 25.68 7.86 -4.99
N ARG A 44 24.95 8.90 -4.58
CA ARG A 44 23.47 9.01 -4.67
C ARG A 44 22.75 7.84 -3.97
N HIS A 45 23.33 7.32 -2.90
CA HIS A 45 22.84 6.17 -2.14
C HIS A 45 21.88 6.59 -1.03
N TRP A 46 20.72 7.15 -1.40
CA TRP A 46 19.69 7.68 -0.48
C TRP A 46 19.21 6.73 0.62
N PHE A 47 19.46 5.42 0.52
CA PHE A 47 19.13 4.48 1.58
C PHE A 47 20.03 4.60 2.82
N CYS A 48 21.21 5.22 2.71
CA CYS A 48 22.07 5.52 3.85
C CYS A 48 21.70 6.86 4.53
N LEU A 49 20.62 7.51 4.10
CA LEU A 49 20.15 8.76 4.71
C LEU A 49 19.91 8.63 6.23
N PRO A 50 19.27 7.57 6.76
CA PRO A 50 19.11 7.42 8.20
C PRO A 50 20.45 7.39 8.94
N PHE A 51 21.49 6.77 8.35
CA PHE A 51 22.83 6.73 8.95
C PHE A 51 23.42 8.13 9.12
N VAL A 52 23.27 8.99 8.10
CA VAL A 52 23.75 10.38 8.16
C VAL A 52 22.96 11.18 9.21
N ILE A 53 21.64 11.01 9.28
CA ILE A 53 20.80 11.65 10.30
C ILE A 53 21.22 11.20 11.70
N GLY A 54 21.52 9.90 11.89
CA GLY A 54 22.05 9.38 13.15
C GLY A 54 23.38 10.03 13.54
N GLY A 55 24.28 10.28 12.58
CA GLY A 55 25.53 10.99 12.82
C GLY A 55 25.33 12.45 13.29
N PHE A 56 24.35 13.15 12.71
CA PHE A 56 23.96 14.47 13.20
C PHE A 56 23.38 14.43 14.61
N PHE A 57 22.58 13.39 14.93
CA PHE A 57 22.02 13.23 16.27
C PHE A 57 23.12 12.99 17.31
N GLU A 58 24.12 12.16 17.03
CA GLU A 58 25.29 12.01 17.90
C GLU A 58 25.98 13.36 18.15
N ALA A 59 26.27 14.11 17.08
CA ALA A 59 26.92 15.42 17.21
C ALA A 59 26.09 16.40 18.06
N ILE A 60 24.78 16.49 17.84
CA ILE A 60 23.87 17.34 18.62
C ILE A 60 23.83 16.90 20.10
N GLY A 61 23.79 15.60 20.36
CA GLY A 61 23.80 15.06 21.72
C GLY A 61 25.06 15.45 22.49
N TYR A 62 26.23 15.37 21.85
CA TYR A 62 27.50 15.82 22.47
C TYR A 62 27.64 17.34 22.53
N VAL A 63 26.99 18.11 21.65
CA VAL A 63 26.86 19.58 21.81
C VAL A 63 26.05 19.91 23.06
N GLY A 64 24.91 19.24 23.28
CA GLY A 64 24.12 19.37 24.50
C GLY A 64 24.96 19.08 25.76
N ARG A 65 25.78 18.03 25.71
CA ARG A 65 26.73 17.68 26.77
C ARG A 65 27.83 18.73 26.99
N CYS A 66 28.30 19.38 25.95
CA CYS A 66 29.27 20.47 26.05
C CYS A 66 28.67 21.72 26.70
N ILE A 67 27.42 22.05 26.39
CA ILE A 67 26.69 23.18 26.99
C ILE A 67 26.39 22.90 28.46
N ALA A 68 26.09 21.64 28.81
CA ALA A 68 25.83 21.21 30.17
C ALA A 68 26.99 21.43 31.16
N TYR A 69 28.23 21.64 30.69
CA TYR A 69 29.37 21.98 31.57
C TYR A 69 29.18 23.33 32.29
N ASP A 70 28.62 24.31 31.58
CA ASP A 70 28.38 25.65 32.13
C ASP A 70 26.98 25.75 32.77
N ASN A 71 26.01 24.90 32.35
CA ASN A 71 24.59 24.97 32.73
C ASN A 71 24.03 23.63 33.25
N THR A 72 24.58 23.07 34.33
CA THR A 72 24.10 21.78 34.90
C THR A 72 22.72 21.87 35.57
N GLY A 73 22.17 23.06 35.78
CA GLY A 73 20.82 23.26 36.32
C GLY A 73 19.72 23.36 35.24
N GLU A 74 20.10 23.39 33.96
CA GLU A 74 19.15 23.61 32.86
C GLU A 74 18.62 22.29 32.28
N LEU A 75 17.31 22.24 32.05
CA LEU A 75 16.63 21.07 31.48
C LEU A 75 16.98 20.84 30.00
N ILE A 76 17.22 21.91 29.24
CA ILE A 76 17.41 21.83 27.78
C ILE A 76 18.69 21.05 27.41
N PRO A 77 19.89 21.37 27.95
CA PRO A 77 21.11 20.59 27.67
C PRO A 77 20.96 19.11 28.04
N TYR A 78 20.27 18.82 29.15
CA TYR A 78 19.98 17.46 29.60
C TYR A 78 19.09 16.70 28.61
N MET A 79 18.00 17.31 28.14
CA MET A 79 17.09 16.70 27.15
C MET A 79 17.77 16.51 25.80
N LEU A 80 18.54 17.50 25.32
CA LEU A 80 19.28 17.40 24.08
C LEU A 80 20.23 16.19 24.10
N GLN A 81 21.04 16.07 25.15
CA GLN A 81 21.91 14.91 25.31
C GLN A 81 21.11 13.61 25.35
N SER A 82 20.09 13.53 26.22
CA SER A 82 19.38 12.29 26.51
C SER A 82 18.61 11.76 25.30
N ILE A 83 17.90 12.63 24.57
CA ILE A 83 17.07 12.23 23.43
C ILE A 83 17.94 11.89 22.23
N PHE A 84 18.88 12.76 21.86
CA PHE A 84 19.62 12.59 20.62
C PHE A 84 20.63 11.43 20.68
N LEU A 85 21.31 11.22 21.81
CA LEU A 85 22.19 10.05 21.99
C LEU A 85 21.39 8.74 22.07
N LEU A 86 20.13 8.78 22.53
CA LEU A 86 19.27 7.60 22.56
C LEU A 86 18.76 7.24 21.17
N LEU A 87 18.46 8.23 20.33
CA LEU A 87 17.82 8.06 19.03
C LEU A 87 18.80 7.71 17.90
N ALA A 88 20.06 8.16 17.97
CA ALA A 88 21.04 7.94 16.91
C ALA A 88 21.28 6.44 16.57
N PRO A 89 21.44 5.52 17.53
CA PRO A 89 21.73 4.12 17.21
C PRO A 89 20.56 3.37 16.55
N ILE A 90 19.32 3.82 16.76
CA ILE A 90 18.14 3.30 16.05
C ILE A 90 18.25 3.61 14.55
N LEU A 91 18.73 4.81 14.20
CA LEU A 91 18.93 5.21 12.80
C LEU A 91 20.11 4.48 12.15
N PHE A 92 21.17 4.18 12.93
CA PHE A 92 22.25 3.31 12.49
C PHE A 92 21.73 1.88 12.22
N ALA A 93 20.94 1.31 13.14
CA ALA A 93 20.33 -0.01 12.97
C ALA A 93 19.43 -0.09 11.73
N ALA A 94 18.57 0.92 11.51
CA ALA A 94 17.73 1.02 10.32
C ALA A 94 18.54 0.93 9.01
N SER A 95 19.69 1.59 8.97
CA SER A 95 20.59 1.57 7.81
C SER A 95 21.25 0.20 7.60
N LEU A 96 21.57 -0.51 8.68
CA LEU A 96 22.08 -1.89 8.62
C LEU A 96 21.02 -2.84 8.06
N TYR A 97 19.76 -2.70 8.48
CA TYR A 97 18.65 -3.51 7.95
C TYR A 97 18.43 -3.27 6.46
N MET A 98 18.46 -2.01 6.02
CA MET A 98 18.36 -1.64 4.60
C MET A 98 19.53 -2.19 3.78
N THR A 99 20.74 -2.16 4.34
CA THR A 99 21.96 -2.68 3.70
C THR A 99 21.82 -4.20 3.50
N LEU A 100 21.42 -4.96 4.52
CA LEU A 100 21.19 -6.40 4.38
C LEU A 100 20.13 -6.72 3.32
N GLY A 101 18.99 -6.02 3.35
CA GLY A 101 17.91 -6.20 2.37
C GLY A 101 18.34 -5.90 0.93
N ARG A 102 19.31 -5.00 0.73
CA ARG A 102 19.94 -4.73 -0.59
C ARG A 102 20.95 -5.80 -0.98
N VAL A 103 21.78 -6.27 -0.05
CA VAL A 103 22.72 -7.37 -0.31
C VAL A 103 21.97 -8.61 -0.80
N ILE A 104 20.93 -9.03 -0.07
CA ILE A 104 20.10 -10.20 -0.42
C ILE A 104 19.54 -10.07 -1.85
N ARG A 105 19.06 -8.88 -2.24
CA ARG A 105 18.52 -8.65 -3.59
C ARG A 105 19.60 -8.59 -4.66
N SER A 106 20.78 -8.03 -4.35
CA SER A 106 21.87 -7.92 -5.32
C SER A 106 22.45 -9.28 -5.74
N VAL A 107 22.40 -10.28 -4.85
CA VAL A 107 22.92 -11.63 -5.11
C VAL A 107 21.83 -12.65 -5.50
N ASP A 108 20.60 -12.20 -5.79
CA ASP A 108 19.40 -13.04 -5.99
C ASP A 108 19.22 -14.11 -4.87
N GLY A 109 19.57 -13.73 -3.65
CA GLY A 109 19.66 -14.61 -2.49
C GLY A 109 18.35 -14.78 -1.73
N GLU A 110 17.20 -14.31 -2.26
CA GLU A 110 15.92 -14.36 -1.54
C GLU A 110 15.54 -15.77 -1.11
N LYS A 111 15.88 -16.79 -1.90
CA LYS A 111 15.66 -18.22 -1.61
C LYS A 111 16.43 -18.71 -0.37
N TYR A 112 17.48 -18.01 0.03
CA TYR A 112 18.35 -18.37 1.15
C TYR A 112 18.08 -17.54 2.40
N SER A 113 17.32 -16.45 2.28
CA SER A 113 16.89 -15.64 3.41
C SER A 113 15.67 -16.26 4.09
N VAL A 114 15.67 -16.30 5.42
CA VAL A 114 14.51 -16.77 6.22
C VAL A 114 13.33 -15.82 6.09
N ILE A 115 13.61 -14.52 5.98
CA ILE A 115 12.64 -13.44 5.89
C ILE A 115 12.80 -12.75 4.54
N ARG A 116 11.69 -12.42 3.88
CA ARG A 116 11.72 -11.73 2.59
C ARG A 116 12.41 -10.37 2.71
N SER A 117 13.26 -10.03 1.75
CA SER A 117 14.15 -8.85 1.78
C SER A 117 13.44 -7.52 2.07
N LYS A 118 12.20 -7.35 1.56
CA LYS A 118 11.35 -6.15 1.80
C LYS A 118 10.74 -6.11 3.21
N LEU A 119 10.49 -7.27 3.81
CA LEU A 119 9.90 -7.38 5.14
C LEU A 119 10.94 -7.18 6.24
N ILE A 120 12.22 -7.54 6.00
CA ILE A 120 13.32 -7.32 6.96
C ILE A 120 13.34 -5.87 7.43
N THR A 121 13.47 -4.91 6.50
CA THR A 121 13.53 -3.49 6.87
C THR A 121 12.25 -3.03 7.60
N ALA A 122 11.07 -3.44 7.13
CA ALA A 122 9.82 -3.04 7.75
C ALA A 122 9.69 -3.56 9.19
N ILE A 123 9.87 -4.85 9.41
CA ILE A 123 9.69 -5.51 10.71
C ILE A 123 10.66 -4.92 11.75
N PHE A 124 11.95 -4.85 11.42
CA PHE A 124 12.96 -4.45 12.40
C PHE A 124 12.92 -2.94 12.69
N VAL A 125 12.66 -2.08 11.70
CA VAL A 125 12.48 -0.63 11.97
C VAL A 125 11.22 -0.38 12.79
N THR A 126 10.11 -1.06 12.51
CA THR A 126 8.90 -0.94 13.35
C THR A 126 9.18 -1.40 14.78
N GLY A 127 9.96 -2.47 14.96
CA GLY A 127 10.44 -2.91 16.26
C GLY A 127 11.19 -1.83 17.05
N ASP A 128 12.14 -1.16 16.40
CA ASP A 128 12.93 -0.09 17.04
C ASP A 128 12.09 1.17 17.33
N VAL A 129 11.08 1.48 16.51
CA VAL A 129 10.14 2.58 16.79
C VAL A 129 9.27 2.27 18.02
N VAL A 130 8.80 1.03 18.14
CA VAL A 130 8.04 0.58 19.31
C VAL A 130 8.90 0.60 20.56
N SER A 131 10.16 0.11 20.49
CA SER A 131 11.08 0.16 21.63
C SER A 131 11.37 1.59 22.07
N PHE A 132 11.53 2.51 21.12
CA PHE A 132 11.71 3.93 21.40
C PHE A 132 10.49 4.56 22.08
N MET A 133 9.27 4.24 21.64
CA MET A 133 8.06 4.74 22.29
C MET A 133 7.92 4.25 23.74
N ILE A 134 8.30 3.00 24.00
CA ILE A 134 8.35 2.45 25.37
C ILE A 134 9.36 3.24 26.22
N GLN A 135 10.58 3.45 25.71
CA GLN A 135 11.62 4.21 26.41
C GLN A 135 11.22 5.67 26.65
N GLY A 136 10.65 6.34 25.65
CA GLY A 136 10.16 7.71 25.76
C GLY A 136 8.99 7.84 26.75
N GLY A 137 8.07 6.88 26.76
CA GLY A 137 6.99 6.82 27.76
C GLY A 137 7.51 6.62 29.18
N GLY A 138 8.48 5.73 29.37
CA GLY A 138 9.14 5.51 30.66
C GLY A 138 9.94 6.74 31.13
N ALA A 139 10.67 7.41 30.23
CA ALA A 139 11.38 8.65 30.53
C ALA A 139 10.43 9.79 30.89
N GLY A 140 9.31 9.93 30.19
CA GLY A 140 8.27 10.92 30.51
C GLY A 140 7.62 10.68 31.88
N LEU A 141 7.46 9.41 32.29
CA LEU A 141 7.00 9.06 33.63
C LEU A 141 8.04 9.41 34.69
N LEU A 142 9.33 9.20 34.41
CA LEU A 142 10.43 9.52 35.32
C LEU A 142 10.51 11.02 35.63
N VAL A 143 10.27 11.87 34.64
CA VAL A 143 10.27 13.34 34.81
C VAL A 143 9.08 13.83 35.67
N ARG A 144 7.97 13.08 35.73
CA ARG A 144 6.76 13.44 36.46
C ARG A 144 6.59 12.67 37.78
N ALA A 145 7.60 11.92 38.19
CA ALA A 145 7.49 11.02 39.32
C ALA A 145 7.66 11.76 40.65
N ASP A 146 6.56 11.95 41.38
CA ASP A 146 6.57 12.53 42.74
C ASP A 146 6.80 11.48 43.85
N SER A 147 6.74 10.19 43.50
CA SER A 147 6.88 9.06 44.43
C SER A 147 7.95 8.06 43.98
N ALA A 148 8.61 7.41 44.94
CA ALA A 148 9.60 6.37 44.66
C ALA A 148 9.04 5.22 43.78
N SER A 149 7.78 4.83 44.00
CA SER A 149 7.11 3.80 43.19
C SER A 149 6.91 4.20 41.72
N SER A 150 6.64 5.48 41.45
CA SER A 150 6.49 5.99 40.08
C SER A 150 7.83 6.09 39.37
N HIS A 151 8.88 6.43 40.12
CA HIS A 151 10.26 6.43 39.63
C HIS A 151 10.73 5.02 39.24
N ASP A 152 10.52 4.03 40.11
CA ASP A 152 10.84 2.62 39.85
C ASP A 152 10.06 2.07 38.64
N MET A 153 8.78 2.44 38.52
CA MET A 153 7.97 2.04 37.37
C MET A 153 8.48 2.64 36.06
N GLY A 154 8.82 3.94 36.04
CA GLY A 154 9.41 4.60 34.88
C GLY A 154 10.72 3.95 34.46
N GLN A 155 11.61 3.68 35.42
CA GLN A 155 12.88 3.02 35.18
C GLN A 155 12.69 1.60 34.61
N ASN A 156 11.78 0.80 35.17
CA ASN A 156 11.46 -0.55 34.68
C ASN A 156 10.90 -0.54 33.26
N ILE A 157 10.08 0.46 32.90
CA ILE A 157 9.57 0.63 31.53
C ILE A 157 10.72 0.93 30.56
N ILE A 158 11.67 1.81 30.92
CA ILE A 158 12.85 2.11 30.10
C ILE A 158 13.69 0.85 29.88
N ILE A 159 13.99 0.10 30.95
CA ILE A 159 14.75 -1.15 30.88
C ILE A 159 14.03 -2.16 29.99
N GLY A 160 12.71 -2.31 30.13
CA GLY A 160 11.89 -3.19 29.29
C GLY A 160 11.98 -2.83 27.81
N GLY A 161 11.94 -1.53 27.47
CA GLY A 161 12.11 -1.04 26.11
C GLY A 161 13.51 -1.32 25.54
N LEU A 162 14.56 -1.14 26.35
CA LEU A 162 15.95 -1.43 25.94
C LEU A 162 16.20 -2.94 25.75
N ILE A 163 15.66 -3.80 26.61
CA ILE A 163 15.74 -5.26 26.45
C ILE A 163 15.02 -5.70 25.18
N PHE A 164 13.81 -5.18 24.94
CA PHE A 164 13.06 -5.46 23.72
C PHE A 164 13.85 -5.05 22.46
N GLN A 165 14.52 -3.90 22.48
CA GLN A 165 15.40 -3.46 21.40
C GLN A 165 16.57 -4.42 21.16
N ILE A 166 17.26 -4.88 22.21
CA ILE A 166 18.34 -5.88 22.10
C ILE A 166 17.82 -7.18 21.48
N LEU A 167 16.65 -7.67 21.92
CA LEU A 167 16.07 -8.91 21.41
C LEU A 167 15.77 -8.80 19.91
N ILE A 168 15.13 -7.71 19.48
CA ILE A 168 14.82 -7.46 18.07
C ILE A 168 16.09 -7.37 17.23
N PHE A 169 17.07 -6.58 17.69
CA PHE A 169 18.35 -6.44 17.00
C PHE A 169 19.17 -7.74 16.97
N GLY A 170 19.06 -8.56 18.02
CA GLY A 170 19.66 -9.89 18.11
C GLY A 170 19.06 -10.85 17.09
N ILE A 171 17.73 -10.86 16.96
CA ILE A 171 17.03 -11.63 15.92
C ILE A 171 17.49 -11.20 14.52
N PHE A 172 17.67 -9.90 14.27
CA PHE A 172 18.25 -9.42 13.01
C PHE A 172 19.65 -9.99 12.75
N CYS A 173 20.53 -9.99 13.76
CA CYS A 173 21.87 -10.57 13.64
C CYS A 173 21.81 -12.07 13.29
N VAL A 174 20.91 -12.82 13.93
CA VAL A 174 20.68 -14.25 13.63
C VAL A 174 20.19 -14.46 12.20
N VAL A 175 19.28 -13.61 11.71
CA VAL A 175 18.80 -13.65 10.32
C VAL A 175 19.94 -13.38 9.33
N ALA A 176 20.78 -12.38 9.62
CA ALA A 176 21.93 -12.03 8.79
C ALA A 176 22.98 -13.16 8.74
N LEU A 177 23.25 -13.81 9.88
CA LEU A 177 24.15 -14.97 9.97
C LEU A 177 23.58 -16.19 9.26
N SER A 178 22.27 -16.45 9.44
CA SER A 178 21.56 -17.55 8.78
C SER A 178 21.60 -17.41 7.25
N PHE A 179 21.40 -16.19 6.75
CA PHE A 179 21.53 -15.88 5.32
C PHE A 179 22.95 -16.16 4.82
N HIS A 180 23.98 -15.63 5.49
CA HIS A 180 25.37 -15.85 5.10
C HIS A 180 25.72 -17.34 5.05
N HIS A 181 25.40 -18.08 6.10
CA HIS A 181 25.75 -19.49 6.19
C HIS A 181 25.05 -20.32 5.10
N ARG A 182 23.76 -20.05 4.82
CA ARG A 182 23.01 -20.71 3.74
C ARG A 182 23.52 -20.32 2.35
N PHE A 183 23.88 -19.05 2.17
CA PHE A 183 24.35 -18.51 0.90
C PHE A 183 25.79 -18.95 0.57
N ALA A 184 26.72 -18.84 1.53
CA ALA A 184 28.14 -19.18 1.35
C ALA A 184 28.37 -20.65 0.97
N ARG A 185 27.57 -21.59 1.52
CA ARG A 185 27.65 -23.02 1.17
C ARG A 185 27.29 -23.32 -0.29
N LYS A 186 26.51 -22.46 -0.95
CA LYS A 186 26.03 -22.67 -2.33
C LYS A 186 26.62 -21.67 -3.34
N ALA A 187 27.14 -20.54 -2.87
CA ALA A 187 27.78 -19.51 -3.68
C ALA A 187 29.12 -19.97 -4.31
N LEU A 188 29.76 -21.02 -3.77
CA LEU A 188 30.98 -21.62 -4.35
C LEU A 188 30.73 -22.33 -5.70
N VAL A 189 29.47 -22.64 -6.06
CA VAL A 189 29.11 -23.39 -7.27
C VAL A 189 28.74 -22.47 -8.44
N ASN A 190 28.28 -21.25 -8.18
CA ASN A 190 27.84 -20.29 -9.18
C ASN A 190 28.77 -19.07 -9.15
N CYS A 191 29.49 -18.79 -10.24
CA CYS A 191 30.43 -17.67 -10.37
C CYS A 191 29.78 -16.29 -10.19
N TYR A 192 29.58 -15.83 -8.95
CA TYR A 192 29.17 -14.45 -8.59
C TYR A 192 30.39 -13.55 -8.33
N LEU A 193 31.38 -13.57 -9.23
CA LEU A 193 32.72 -12.99 -9.02
C LEU A 193 32.76 -11.45 -8.94
N ASP A 194 31.74 -10.74 -9.43
CA ASP A 194 31.81 -9.26 -9.55
C ASP A 194 31.18 -8.46 -8.40
N ILE A 195 30.40 -9.10 -7.50
CA ILE A 195 29.74 -8.40 -6.38
C ILE A 195 30.50 -8.69 -5.06
N PRO A 196 31.05 -7.68 -4.36
CA PRO A 196 31.82 -7.87 -3.12
C PRO A 196 30.92 -8.14 -1.90
N TRP A 197 30.02 -9.13 -1.99
CA TRP A 197 29.01 -9.42 -0.96
C TRP A 197 29.63 -9.80 0.39
N GLN A 198 30.77 -10.51 0.41
CA GLN A 198 31.48 -10.87 1.64
C GLN A 198 32.01 -9.65 2.38
N SER A 199 32.61 -8.71 1.65
CA SER A 199 33.16 -7.47 2.21
C SER A 199 32.08 -6.63 2.89
N VAL A 200 30.90 -6.52 2.24
CA VAL A 200 29.74 -5.79 2.78
C VAL A 200 29.13 -6.51 3.99
N LEU A 201 29.03 -7.84 3.99
CA LEU A 201 28.53 -8.60 5.14
C LEU A 201 29.49 -8.51 6.34
N ILE A 202 30.80 -8.56 6.11
CA ILE A 202 31.80 -8.39 7.19
C ILE A 202 31.69 -6.99 7.80
N MET A 203 31.54 -5.94 6.98
CA MET A 203 31.28 -4.59 7.46
C MET A 203 29.99 -4.54 8.29
N LEU A 204 28.92 -5.17 7.80
CA LEU A 204 27.64 -5.24 8.49
C LEU A 204 27.77 -5.90 9.85
N TYR A 205 28.46 -7.03 9.97
CA TYR A 205 28.67 -7.70 11.25
C TYR A 205 29.53 -6.90 12.22
N ALA A 206 30.61 -6.29 11.74
CA ALA A 206 31.48 -5.48 12.58
C ALA A 206 30.71 -4.27 13.13
N THR A 207 29.93 -3.58 12.29
CA THR A 207 29.10 -2.44 12.70
C THR A 207 27.96 -2.88 13.61
N SER A 208 27.27 -3.98 13.31
CA SER A 208 26.24 -4.55 14.18
C SER A 208 26.77 -4.97 15.55
N GLY A 209 27.98 -5.53 15.62
CA GLY A 209 28.61 -5.89 16.90
C GLY A 209 28.82 -4.68 17.80
N LEU A 210 29.32 -3.57 17.26
CA LEU A 210 29.50 -2.33 18.00
C LEU A 210 28.15 -1.73 18.47
N VAL A 211 27.14 -1.71 17.61
CA VAL A 211 25.78 -1.26 17.98
C VAL A 211 25.19 -2.16 19.08
N MET A 212 25.44 -3.47 19.03
CA MET A 212 24.99 -4.40 20.07
C MET A 212 25.68 -4.12 21.42
N VAL A 213 27.00 -3.92 21.43
CA VAL A 213 27.76 -3.58 22.65
C VAL A 213 27.19 -2.33 23.30
N ARG A 214 26.90 -1.29 22.51
CA ARG A 214 26.26 -0.06 23.01
C ARG A 214 24.88 -0.35 23.59
N ASN A 215 24.04 -1.13 22.90
CA ASN A 215 22.70 -1.43 23.39
C ASN A 215 22.72 -2.23 24.71
N VAL A 216 23.65 -3.17 24.85
CA VAL A 216 23.90 -3.89 26.10
C VAL A 216 24.38 -2.94 27.21
N PHE A 217 25.33 -2.05 26.90
CA PHE A 217 25.78 -1.03 27.84
C PHE A 217 24.62 -0.18 28.34
N ARG A 218 23.71 0.28 27.47
CA ARG A 218 22.52 1.03 27.88
C ARG A 218 21.59 0.23 28.79
N VAL A 219 21.36 -1.05 28.53
CA VAL A 219 20.57 -1.88 29.46
C VAL A 219 21.25 -1.95 30.84
N VAL A 220 22.55 -2.21 30.88
CA VAL A 220 23.29 -2.31 32.16
C VAL A 220 23.32 -0.96 32.90
N GLU A 221 23.51 0.14 32.18
CA GLU A 221 23.46 1.51 32.72
C GLU A 221 22.15 1.77 33.47
N TYR A 222 21.00 1.50 32.84
CA TYR A 222 19.69 1.71 33.47
C TYR A 222 19.33 0.62 34.51
N ALA A 223 19.80 -0.61 34.33
CA ALA A 223 19.56 -1.70 35.28
C ALA A 223 20.34 -1.51 36.60
N MET A 224 21.52 -0.88 36.56
CA MET A 224 22.28 -0.52 37.76
C MET A 224 21.66 0.64 38.55
N GLY A 225 20.69 1.35 37.95
CA GLY A 225 19.96 2.45 38.58
C GLY A 225 20.79 3.71 38.80
N GLN A 226 20.17 4.68 39.47
CA GLN A 226 20.74 6.01 39.69
C GLN A 226 22.13 5.92 40.36
N ASP A 227 22.30 5.10 41.40
CA ASP A 227 23.57 4.99 42.15
C ASP A 227 24.60 4.03 41.55
N GLY A 228 24.35 3.56 40.33
CA GLY A 228 25.25 2.68 39.59
C GLY A 228 26.60 3.34 39.27
N TYR A 229 27.67 2.53 39.29
CA TYR A 229 29.02 2.97 38.92
C TYR A 229 29.08 3.55 37.50
N LEU A 230 28.33 2.97 36.55
CA LEU A 230 28.32 3.42 35.15
C LEU A 230 27.73 4.83 34.98
N LEU A 231 26.66 5.16 35.71
CA LEU A 231 26.04 6.48 35.66
C LEU A 231 26.83 7.52 36.47
N SER A 232 27.56 7.07 37.50
CA SER A 232 28.36 7.95 38.37
C SER A 232 29.71 8.33 37.76
N ASN A 233 30.21 7.56 36.78
CA ASN A 233 31.51 7.80 36.15
C ASN A 233 31.36 8.19 34.68
N GLU A 234 31.74 9.43 34.37
CA GLU A 234 31.61 9.99 33.03
C GLU A 234 32.34 9.21 31.92
N TRP A 235 33.54 8.69 32.22
CA TRP A 235 34.37 8.02 31.23
C TRP A 235 33.66 6.80 30.59
N CYS A 236 32.75 6.16 31.31
CA CYS A 236 31.97 5.02 30.83
C CYS A 236 31.15 5.39 29.60
N VAL A 237 30.50 6.56 29.60
CA VAL A 237 29.68 7.05 28.48
C VAL A 237 30.56 7.32 27.26
N TYR A 238 31.71 7.97 27.45
CA TYR A 238 32.61 8.23 26.32
C TYR A 238 33.19 6.94 25.71
N VAL A 239 33.51 5.93 26.52
CA VAL A 239 34.12 4.69 26.03
C VAL A 239 33.09 3.73 25.44
N PHE A 240 31.98 3.46 26.14
CA PHE A 240 31.04 2.41 25.75
C PHE A 240 29.86 2.89 24.90
N ASP A 241 29.61 4.19 24.85
CA ASP A 241 28.58 4.79 23.99
C ASP A 241 29.26 5.59 22.86
N GLY A 242 29.98 6.67 23.18
CA GLY A 242 30.58 7.55 22.18
C GLY A 242 31.59 6.87 21.25
N LEU A 243 32.65 6.28 21.83
CA LEU A 243 33.78 5.74 21.06
C LEU A 243 33.32 4.54 20.21
N VAL A 244 32.46 3.70 20.76
CA VAL A 244 31.86 2.56 20.04
C VAL A 244 31.07 3.04 18.82
N MET A 245 30.30 4.12 18.93
CA MET A 245 29.56 4.69 17.79
C MET A 245 30.47 5.37 16.77
N VAL A 246 31.51 6.10 17.19
CA VAL A 246 32.52 6.64 16.26
C VAL A 246 33.17 5.51 15.45
N PHE A 247 33.59 4.43 16.10
CA PHE A 247 34.14 3.26 15.40
C PHE A 247 33.14 2.62 14.45
N ALA A 248 31.85 2.52 14.83
CA ALA A 248 30.80 2.02 13.95
C ALA A 248 30.68 2.88 12.68
N MET A 249 30.71 4.20 12.81
CA MET A 249 30.71 5.12 11.66
C MET A 249 31.96 4.98 10.78
N VAL A 250 33.15 4.83 11.39
CA VAL A 250 34.39 4.64 10.64
C VAL A 250 34.38 3.33 9.86
N LEU A 251 33.96 2.22 10.47
CA LEU A 251 33.89 0.91 9.82
C LEU A 251 32.86 0.89 8.68
N PHE A 252 31.69 1.47 8.89
CA PHE A 252 30.66 1.60 7.85
C PHE A 252 31.16 2.44 6.67
N GLY A 253 31.92 3.51 6.95
CA GLY A 253 32.48 4.40 5.94
C GLY A 253 33.63 3.76 5.15
N ALA A 254 34.54 3.06 5.84
CA ALA A 254 35.70 2.41 5.22
C ALA A 254 35.30 1.33 4.21
N ARG A 255 34.19 0.63 4.45
CA ARG A 255 33.64 -0.39 3.54
C ARG A 255 32.23 -0.02 3.08
N TYR A 256 32.11 1.20 2.57
CA TYR A 256 30.83 1.74 2.12
C TYR A 256 30.18 0.85 1.04
N PRO A 257 28.87 0.56 1.12
CA PRO A 257 28.15 -0.34 0.22
C PRO A 257 27.91 0.28 -1.19
N ASN A 258 28.98 0.64 -1.91
CA ASN A 258 28.95 1.41 -3.15
C ASN A 258 28.70 0.58 -4.44
N ARG A 259 28.72 -0.76 -4.37
CA ARG A 259 28.52 -1.66 -5.52
C ARG A 259 27.23 -2.50 -5.45
N LEU A 260 26.28 -2.14 -4.57
CA LEU A 260 25.01 -2.85 -4.42
C LEU A 260 23.98 -2.33 -5.45
N PHE A 261 24.06 -2.83 -6.69
CA PHE A 261 23.06 -2.56 -7.71
C PHE A 261 21.98 -3.66 -7.73
N PRO A 262 20.68 -3.32 -7.86
CA PRO A 262 19.66 -4.30 -8.17
C PRO A 262 19.97 -4.91 -9.54
N MET A 263 20.14 -6.23 -9.62
CA MET A 263 20.25 -6.90 -10.91
C MET A 263 18.96 -6.64 -11.70
N LYS A 264 19.06 -5.98 -12.86
CA LYS A 264 18.01 -6.07 -13.88
C LYS A 264 17.95 -7.54 -14.25
N ARG A 265 16.80 -8.21 -14.08
CA ARG A 265 16.57 -9.54 -14.67
C ARG A 265 16.71 -9.41 -16.18
N SER A 266 17.89 -9.67 -16.72
CA SER A 266 18.00 -10.21 -18.07
C SER A 266 17.41 -11.62 -18.00
N SER A 267 16.38 -11.87 -18.82
CA SER A 267 15.94 -13.24 -19.10
C SER A 267 17.17 -14.09 -19.44
N PRO A 268 17.23 -15.36 -19.00
CA PRO A 268 18.32 -16.24 -19.37
C PRO A 268 18.15 -16.62 -20.85
N THR A 269 18.56 -15.74 -21.75
CA THR A 269 18.83 -16.11 -23.13
C THR A 269 20.12 -16.92 -23.07
N MET A 270 20.01 -18.24 -23.22
CA MET A 270 21.18 -19.04 -23.59
C MET A 270 21.71 -18.47 -24.91
N VAL A 271 22.80 -17.71 -24.84
CA VAL A 271 23.53 -17.26 -26.02
C VAL A 271 24.49 -18.39 -26.39
N PRO A 272 24.35 -19.02 -27.57
CA PRO A 272 25.40 -19.88 -28.08
C PRO A 272 26.64 -19.02 -28.32
N LEU A 273 27.81 -19.50 -27.87
CA LEU A 273 29.13 -18.96 -28.19
C LEU A 273 29.29 -18.93 -29.72
N ASN A 274 28.84 -17.85 -30.39
CA ASN A 274 29.18 -17.48 -31.78
C ASN A 274 28.55 -16.14 -32.23
N ALA A 275 28.26 -15.20 -31.33
CA ALA A 275 27.68 -13.91 -31.72
C ALA A 275 28.54 -12.73 -31.20
N TYR A 276 29.68 -12.50 -31.86
CA TYR A 276 30.39 -11.22 -31.76
C TYR A 276 30.41 -10.41 -33.07
N ASN A 277 29.93 -10.93 -34.22
CA ASN A 277 29.93 -10.18 -35.49
C ASN A 277 28.62 -10.33 -36.29
N ARG A 278 27.54 -9.64 -35.90
CA ARG A 278 26.32 -9.56 -36.74
C ARG A 278 25.48 -8.29 -36.57
N SER A 279 26.09 -7.12 -36.39
CA SER A 279 25.34 -5.85 -36.30
C SER A 279 25.23 -5.07 -37.63
N GLU A 280 25.33 -5.70 -38.80
CA GLU A 280 25.25 -5.00 -40.10
C GLU A 280 24.48 -5.78 -41.19
N ARG A 281 23.46 -6.60 -40.84
CA ARG A 281 22.85 -7.50 -41.85
C ARG A 281 21.36 -7.78 -41.74
N ASP A 282 20.55 -6.82 -41.28
CA ASP A 282 19.10 -7.02 -41.09
C ASP A 282 18.20 -6.17 -42.00
N ASP A 283 18.67 -5.76 -43.20
CA ASP A 283 17.85 -5.00 -44.16
C ASP A 283 17.77 -5.67 -45.56
N CYS A 284 17.57 -6.99 -45.59
CA CYS A 284 17.33 -7.74 -46.83
C CYS A 284 15.87 -8.22 -46.89
N ASP A 285 15.14 -7.86 -47.95
CA ASP A 285 13.73 -8.22 -48.17
C ASP A 285 13.55 -9.59 -48.87
N GLU A 286 14.64 -10.32 -49.11
CA GLU A 286 14.68 -11.69 -49.67
C GLU A 286 13.99 -11.91 -51.04
N THR A 287 13.69 -10.83 -51.77
CA THR A 287 13.14 -10.90 -53.13
C THR A 287 14.19 -11.47 -54.10
N LYS A 288 13.78 -12.41 -54.96
CA LYS A 288 14.66 -13.09 -55.94
C LYS A 288 14.36 -12.60 -57.36
N PRO A 289 15.38 -12.39 -58.22
CA PRO A 289 16.77 -12.83 -58.09
C PRO A 289 17.70 -11.90 -57.29
N GLN A 290 17.30 -10.64 -57.04
CA GLN A 290 18.04 -9.67 -56.22
C GLN A 290 17.08 -8.92 -55.31
N CYS A 291 17.50 -8.69 -54.06
CA CYS A 291 16.68 -7.99 -53.08
C CYS A 291 16.63 -6.48 -53.38
N THR A 292 15.53 -5.81 -53.05
CA THR A 292 15.29 -4.39 -53.40
C THR A 292 16.39 -3.48 -52.86
N ASN A 293 16.84 -3.74 -51.63
CA ASN A 293 17.89 -2.95 -50.99
C ASN A 293 19.28 -3.16 -51.62
N CYS A 294 19.59 -4.36 -52.14
CA CYS A 294 20.84 -4.58 -52.88
C CYS A 294 20.84 -3.90 -54.24
N VAL A 295 19.67 -3.77 -54.88
CA VAL A 295 19.52 -3.03 -56.16
C VAL A 295 19.74 -1.54 -55.94
N VAL A 296 19.12 -0.95 -54.91
CA VAL A 296 19.24 0.49 -54.61
C VAL A 296 20.68 0.90 -54.28
N VAL A 297 21.45 0.01 -53.65
CA VAL A 297 22.83 0.27 -53.22
C VAL A 297 23.86 -0.24 -54.24
N GLU A 298 23.43 -0.73 -55.41
CA GLU A 298 24.26 -1.27 -56.49
C GLU A 298 25.26 -2.35 -56.01
N ARG A 299 24.81 -3.28 -55.16
CA ARG A 299 25.64 -4.40 -54.66
C ARG A 299 25.14 -5.75 -55.17
N THR A 300 26.06 -6.66 -55.45
CA THR A 300 25.73 -8.04 -55.84
C THR A 300 25.08 -8.81 -54.69
N CYS A 301 23.85 -9.29 -54.92
CA CYS A 301 23.06 -10.05 -53.97
C CYS A 301 23.35 -11.55 -54.11
N GLU A 302 23.76 -12.22 -53.03
CA GLU A 302 24.05 -13.66 -53.01
C GLU A 302 23.21 -14.40 -51.95
N TYR A 303 22.56 -15.49 -52.36
CA TYR A 303 21.77 -16.35 -51.48
C TYR A 303 22.52 -17.66 -51.20
N ALA A 304 22.72 -18.00 -49.93
CA ALA A 304 23.44 -19.20 -49.53
C ALA A 304 22.64 -20.48 -49.83
N ALA A 305 23.22 -21.42 -50.60
CA ALA A 305 22.62 -22.72 -50.88
C ALA A 305 22.96 -23.75 -49.78
N ILE A 306 21.95 -24.42 -49.23
CA ILE A 306 22.09 -25.41 -48.15
C ILE A 306 22.68 -26.72 -48.71
N ARG A 307 23.87 -27.13 -48.24
CA ARG A 307 24.46 -28.47 -48.51
C ARG A 307 23.90 -29.53 -47.56
N ARG A 308 23.39 -30.64 -48.10
CA ARG A 308 23.13 -31.90 -47.37
C ARG A 308 24.43 -32.72 -47.26
N ARG A 309 24.69 -33.34 -46.10
CA ARG A 309 25.67 -34.45 -45.95
C ARG A 309 24.99 -35.66 -45.31
N GLY A 310 25.18 -36.83 -45.92
CA GLY A 310 24.85 -38.16 -45.40
C GLY A 310 26.07 -39.10 -45.45
N LEU A 311 25.83 -40.37 -45.06
CA LEU A 311 26.70 -41.57 -44.90
C LEU A 311 27.04 -41.85 -43.41
N GLY A 312 26.80 -43.01 -42.78
CA GLY A 312 26.25 -44.33 -43.15
C GLY A 312 27.04 -45.46 -42.46
N GLN A 313 26.38 -46.46 -41.83
CA GLN A 313 26.68 -47.93 -41.85
C GLN A 313 26.10 -48.73 -40.65
N THR A 314 25.61 -49.94 -40.97
CA THR A 314 24.99 -51.02 -40.17
C THR A 314 25.99 -52.14 -39.79
N PRO A 315 25.62 -53.10 -38.91
CA PRO A 315 25.42 -54.50 -39.35
C PRO A 315 24.21 -55.23 -38.70
N GLN A 316 24.01 -56.50 -39.04
CA GLN A 316 22.74 -57.20 -39.37
C GLN A 316 22.46 -58.46 -38.50
N GLY A 317 21.17 -58.84 -38.35
CA GLY A 317 20.64 -60.21 -38.09
C GLY A 317 19.84 -60.40 -36.78
N ARG A 318 18.71 -61.12 -36.66
CA ARG A 318 17.87 -61.95 -37.56
C ARG A 318 16.57 -62.40 -36.79
N VAL A 319 15.37 -62.28 -37.40
CA VAL A 319 14.14 -63.17 -37.34
C VAL A 319 13.36 -63.26 -35.99
N GLU A 320 12.02 -63.30 -35.80
CA GLU A 320 10.78 -63.76 -36.50
C GLU A 320 9.54 -63.04 -35.82
N ALA A 321 8.56 -62.45 -36.51
CA ALA A 321 7.23 -62.95 -36.96
C ALA A 321 6.08 -63.12 -35.92
N ARG A 322 4.90 -62.53 -36.26
CA ARG A 322 3.46 -62.81 -35.94
C ARG A 322 2.71 -61.49 -35.60
N THR A 323 1.88 -60.84 -36.42
CA THR A 323 0.68 -61.14 -37.27
C THR A 323 -0.67 -61.26 -36.53
N CYS A 324 -1.68 -60.59 -37.13
CA CYS A 324 -3.16 -60.67 -37.00
C CYS A 324 -3.88 -59.72 -36.00
N THR A 325 -4.52 -58.64 -36.46
CA THR A 325 -5.91 -58.47 -37.01
C THR A 325 -7.02 -58.61 -35.95
N ARG A 326 -7.77 -57.56 -35.60
CA ARG A 326 -8.93 -56.89 -36.28
C ARG A 326 -10.29 -57.50 -35.85
N ASN A 327 -11.28 -56.61 -35.69
CA ASN A 327 -12.75 -56.79 -35.64
C ASN A 327 -13.35 -57.11 -34.26
N THR A 328 -14.55 -56.68 -33.87
CA THR A 328 -15.50 -55.56 -34.10
C THR A 328 -16.77 -55.95 -33.32
N LEU A 329 -17.50 -54.95 -32.80
CA LEU A 329 -18.97 -54.92 -32.57
C LEU A 329 -19.60 -55.91 -31.55
N ARG A 330 -20.31 -55.36 -30.56
CA ARG A 330 -21.78 -55.54 -30.47
C ARG A 330 -22.46 -54.57 -29.48
N THR A 331 -23.51 -53.96 -30.02
CA THR A 331 -24.65 -53.25 -29.42
C THR A 331 -25.53 -54.20 -28.62
N GLU A 332 -26.20 -53.73 -27.56
CA GLU A 332 -27.61 -54.09 -27.25
C GLU A 332 -28.20 -53.24 -26.09
N THR A 333 -29.35 -52.62 -26.37
CA THR A 333 -30.50 -52.28 -25.48
C THR A 333 -31.70 -53.09 -26.05
N PRO A 334 -32.90 -53.29 -25.41
CA PRO A 334 -33.66 -52.36 -24.51
C PRO A 334 -34.68 -52.93 -23.45
N ARG A 335 -35.18 -52.03 -22.55
CA ARG A 335 -36.58 -51.90 -21.96
C ARG A 335 -37.15 -52.97 -20.96
N PRO A 336 -38.33 -52.77 -20.27
CA PRO A 336 -39.06 -51.57 -19.74
C PRO A 336 -39.80 -51.79 -18.36
N ARG A 337 -40.65 -50.81 -17.94
CA ARG A 337 -41.84 -50.79 -17.02
C ARG A 337 -41.66 -50.05 -15.69
N GLU A 338 -42.62 -49.31 -15.11
CA GLU A 338 -43.98 -48.86 -15.48
C GLU A 338 -44.39 -47.70 -14.53
N ASN A 339 -45.33 -46.89 -15.02
CA ASN A 339 -46.07 -45.77 -14.43
C ASN A 339 -46.63 -45.96 -13.00
N LEU A 340 -46.91 -44.84 -12.31
CA LEU A 340 -48.31 -44.51 -11.95
C LEU A 340 -48.49 -43.00 -11.73
N SER A 341 -49.55 -42.50 -12.34
CA SER A 341 -50.07 -41.13 -12.42
C SER A 341 -51.17 -40.88 -11.38
N SER A 342 -51.38 -39.61 -10.97
CA SER A 342 -52.72 -39.00 -10.87
C SER A 342 -52.68 -37.51 -10.46
N ASP A 343 -53.01 -36.65 -11.41
CA ASP A 343 -53.62 -35.30 -11.30
C ASP A 343 -55.10 -35.39 -10.82
N PRO A 344 -55.95 -34.32 -10.68
CA PRO A 344 -55.84 -32.91 -11.16
C PRO A 344 -56.33 -31.78 -10.18
N GLY A 345 -56.19 -30.51 -10.61
CA GLY A 345 -56.52 -29.22 -9.93
C GLY A 345 -58.02 -28.89 -9.69
N PRO A 346 -58.55 -27.64 -9.87
CA PRO A 346 -57.97 -26.42 -10.49
C PRO A 346 -58.42 -25.03 -9.89
N CYS A 347 -58.05 -23.94 -10.60
CA CYS A 347 -58.75 -22.62 -10.73
C CYS A 347 -58.64 -21.59 -9.58
N THR A 348 -58.59 -20.25 -9.74
CA THR A 348 -58.65 -19.28 -10.86
C THR A 348 -58.44 -17.87 -10.30
N ASP A 349 -57.94 -16.95 -11.15
CA ASP A 349 -58.18 -15.49 -11.19
C ASP A 349 -57.79 -14.58 -9.99
N ALA A 350 -57.49 -13.29 -10.11
CA ALA A 350 -57.00 -12.35 -11.12
C ALA A 350 -56.97 -10.97 -10.42
N ILE A 351 -56.13 -10.04 -10.92
CA ILE A 351 -56.42 -8.58 -11.03
C ILE A 351 -56.23 -7.65 -9.79
N VAL A 352 -55.19 -6.80 -9.91
CA VAL A 352 -55.20 -5.31 -9.85
C VAL A 352 -55.16 -4.54 -8.51
N SER A 353 -54.11 -3.72 -8.40
CA SER A 353 -53.97 -2.36 -7.81
C SER A 353 -54.08 -2.09 -6.30
N ALA A 354 -53.08 -1.32 -5.85
CA ALA A 354 -53.11 -0.45 -4.66
C ALA A 354 -54.25 0.60 -4.76
N PRO A 355 -54.74 1.19 -3.64
CA PRO A 355 -54.00 2.29 -2.98
C PRO A 355 -54.18 2.42 -1.44
N SER A 356 -53.25 3.17 -0.82
CA SER A 356 -53.40 4.05 0.38
C SER A 356 -54.07 3.55 1.68
N THR A 357 -53.29 3.59 2.76
CA THR A 357 -53.57 4.02 4.17
C THR A 357 -54.92 3.68 4.83
N PRO A 358 -54.89 3.17 6.07
CA PRO A 358 -55.32 4.04 7.17
C PRO A 358 -54.42 3.98 8.41
N ALA A 359 -54.60 5.01 9.24
CA ALA A 359 -53.80 5.38 10.38
C ALA A 359 -54.19 4.66 11.68
N GLN A 360 -53.29 4.83 12.67
CA GLN A 360 -53.52 4.90 14.12
C GLN A 360 -53.70 3.60 14.94
N GLY A 361 -52.66 3.33 15.73
CA GLY A 361 -52.69 2.61 17.00
C GLY A 361 -51.50 3.07 17.85
N ALA A 362 -51.75 4.08 18.68
CA ALA A 362 -50.75 4.84 19.43
C ALA A 362 -50.15 4.08 20.62
N SER A 363 -48.90 4.40 20.96
CA SER A 363 -48.50 4.61 22.34
C SER A 363 -47.64 5.88 22.42
N ALA A 364 -48.22 6.90 23.06
CA ALA A 364 -47.65 8.23 23.33
C ALA A 364 -46.70 8.16 24.55
N VAL A 365 -45.74 9.07 24.72
CA VAL A 365 -45.83 10.41 25.37
C VAL A 365 -44.35 10.90 25.56
N PRO A 366 -43.98 12.19 25.66
CA PRO A 366 -44.30 13.44 24.93
C PRO A 366 -43.01 14.21 24.46
N PRO A 367 -43.13 15.41 23.85
CA PRO A 367 -42.00 16.18 23.31
C PRO A 367 -41.58 17.40 24.16
N GLU A 368 -40.44 17.97 23.75
CA GLU A 368 -39.86 19.31 24.05
C GLU A 368 -39.01 19.50 25.31
N HIS A 369 -37.71 19.72 25.10
CA HIS A 369 -37.03 20.92 25.63
C HIS A 369 -35.87 21.33 24.70
N SER A 370 -35.97 22.56 24.21
CA SER A 370 -34.93 23.35 23.57
C SER A 370 -33.66 23.46 24.42
N LEU A 371 -32.49 23.29 23.81
CA LEU A 371 -31.18 23.77 24.29
C LEU A 371 -30.45 24.25 23.01
N ALA A 372 -30.45 25.53 22.62
CA ALA A 372 -29.83 26.67 23.31
C ALA A 372 -28.51 26.27 23.99
N SER A 373 -27.40 26.60 23.32
CA SER A 373 -26.06 26.82 23.86
C SER A 373 -25.85 26.38 25.32
N ALA A 374 -25.44 25.14 25.54
CA ALA A 374 -25.01 24.67 26.85
C ALA A 374 -23.48 24.59 26.87
N ASN A 375 -22.87 25.52 27.62
CA ASN A 375 -21.53 25.41 28.17
C ASN A 375 -21.30 24.00 28.72
N ALA A 376 -20.44 23.22 28.07
CA ALA A 376 -19.91 21.98 28.65
C ALA A 376 -18.82 22.32 29.68
N SER A 377 -19.23 22.89 30.81
CA SER A 377 -18.41 22.94 32.01
C SER A 377 -18.60 21.64 32.80
N GLY A 378 -17.80 20.64 32.48
CA GLY A 378 -17.64 19.40 33.23
C GLY A 378 -16.22 18.84 33.04
N PRO A 379 -15.65 18.09 34.01
CA PRO A 379 -14.26 17.62 33.94
C PRO A 379 -13.95 16.69 32.76
N ASP A 380 -14.97 16.17 32.07
CA ASP A 380 -14.85 15.23 30.95
C ASP A 380 -14.84 15.88 29.56
N ALA A 381 -15.11 17.20 29.44
CA ALA A 381 -15.19 17.89 28.15
C ALA A 381 -13.84 18.00 27.41
N ALA A 382 -12.73 17.74 28.11
CA ALA A 382 -11.37 17.74 27.57
C ALA A 382 -10.77 16.33 27.41
N SER A 383 -11.57 15.27 27.46
CA SER A 383 -11.08 13.91 27.25
C SER A 383 -10.87 13.63 25.76
N VAL A 384 -9.65 13.29 25.37
CA VAL A 384 -9.33 12.90 23.99
C VAL A 384 -10.04 11.58 23.66
N ASN A 385 -10.88 11.58 22.63
CA ASN A 385 -11.57 10.38 22.18
C ASN A 385 -10.60 9.40 21.51
N ILE A 386 -10.09 8.45 22.28
CA ILE A 386 -9.11 7.44 21.82
C ILE A 386 -9.65 6.61 20.65
N HIS A 387 -10.96 6.36 20.57
CA HIS A 387 -11.55 5.62 19.46
C HIS A 387 -11.44 6.40 18.15
N HIS A 388 -11.76 7.70 18.16
CA HIS A 388 -11.58 8.55 16.98
C HIS A 388 -10.10 8.71 16.61
N MET A 389 -9.21 8.87 17.59
CA MET A 389 -7.76 8.94 17.33
C MET A 389 -7.24 7.66 16.64
N ARG A 390 -7.72 6.49 17.06
CA ARG A 390 -7.37 5.21 16.43
C ARG A 390 -7.86 5.14 14.98
N LEU A 391 -9.08 5.61 14.71
CA LEU A 391 -9.65 5.62 13.36
C LEU A 391 -8.89 6.60 12.45
N ILE A 392 -8.51 7.79 12.93
CA ILE A 392 -7.67 8.74 12.18
C ILE A 392 -6.31 8.14 11.85
N LEU A 393 -5.65 7.52 12.83
CA LEU A 393 -4.37 6.85 12.61
C LEU A 393 -4.53 5.66 11.64
N HIS A 394 -5.65 4.95 11.70
CA HIS A 394 -5.96 3.88 10.75
C HIS A 394 -6.13 4.41 9.32
N PHE A 395 -6.79 5.56 9.16
CA PHE A 395 -6.91 6.25 7.88
C PHE A 395 -5.54 6.56 7.28
N SER A 396 -4.62 7.13 8.07
CA SER A 396 -3.31 7.57 7.58
C SER A 396 -2.36 6.42 7.21
N LEU A 397 -2.48 5.28 7.91
CA LEU A 397 -1.56 4.16 7.76
C LEU A 397 -2.07 3.03 6.85
N PHE A 398 -3.38 2.78 6.84
CA PHE A 398 -3.93 1.53 6.30
C PHE A 398 -5.05 1.71 5.27
N THR A 399 -5.68 2.89 5.20
CA THR A 399 -6.70 3.15 4.18
C THR A 399 -6.02 3.57 2.87
N ALA A 400 -5.58 2.57 2.10
CA ALA A 400 -4.94 2.79 0.81
C ALA A 400 -5.96 3.20 -0.26
N VAL A 401 -5.52 4.09 -1.16
CA VAL A 401 -6.27 4.52 -2.36
C VAL A 401 -5.56 3.94 -3.59
N PRO A 402 -5.81 2.67 -3.95
CA PRO A 402 -5.06 1.95 -4.98
C PRO A 402 -5.18 2.57 -6.37
N GLU A 403 -6.19 3.41 -6.62
CA GLU A 403 -6.38 4.13 -7.87
C GLU A 403 -5.47 5.34 -8.06
N ILE A 404 -4.84 5.86 -6.99
CA ILE A 404 -3.99 7.07 -7.05
C ILE A 404 -2.51 6.68 -7.03
N PRO A 405 -1.65 7.31 -7.86
CA PRO A 405 -0.21 7.07 -7.83
C PRO A 405 0.39 7.28 -6.45
N ASP A 406 1.32 6.41 -6.01
CA ASP A 406 1.94 6.48 -4.66
C ASP A 406 2.43 7.89 -4.27
N HIS A 407 2.95 8.67 -5.24
CA HIS A 407 3.44 10.03 -5.01
C HIS A 407 2.32 11.04 -4.77
N LEU A 408 1.16 10.90 -5.44
CA LEU A 408 -0.03 11.72 -5.20
C LEU A 408 -0.83 11.22 -4.00
N ALA A 409 -0.85 9.91 -3.74
CA ALA A 409 -1.62 9.30 -2.66
C ALA A 409 -1.17 9.82 -1.29
N LYS A 410 0.14 9.91 -1.04
CA LYS A 410 0.69 10.46 0.21
C LYS A 410 0.29 11.92 0.42
N GLY A 411 0.49 12.77 -0.59
CA GLY A 411 0.12 14.18 -0.52
C GLY A 411 -1.40 14.37 -0.38
N GLY A 412 -2.19 13.54 -1.05
CA GLY A 412 -3.65 13.53 -0.94
C GLY A 412 -4.15 13.14 0.45
N THR A 413 -3.59 12.09 1.06
CA THR A 413 -3.93 11.71 2.44
C THR A 413 -3.56 12.81 3.44
N GLU A 414 -2.40 13.43 3.29
CA GLU A 414 -1.98 14.56 4.12
C GLU A 414 -2.93 15.75 3.99
N LEU A 415 -3.30 16.13 2.76
CA LEU A 415 -4.26 17.19 2.49
C LEU A 415 -5.62 16.90 3.12
N VAL A 416 -6.16 15.69 2.91
CA VAL A 416 -7.44 15.27 3.48
C VAL A 416 -7.42 15.37 5.01
N LEU A 417 -6.37 14.88 5.66
CA LEU A 417 -6.25 14.94 7.12
C LEU A 417 -6.17 16.38 7.62
N ARG A 418 -5.38 17.23 6.97
CA ARG A 418 -5.25 18.65 7.32
C ARG A 418 -6.59 19.37 7.26
N VAL A 419 -7.31 19.21 6.15
CA VAL A 419 -8.63 19.84 5.94
C VAL A 419 -9.69 19.25 6.87
N ALA A 420 -9.61 17.94 7.16
CA ALA A 420 -10.54 17.28 8.07
C ALA A 420 -10.45 17.81 9.50
N LEU A 421 -9.27 18.21 9.97
CA LEU A 421 -9.11 18.77 11.32
C LEU A 421 -9.86 20.11 11.50
N GLU A 422 -10.12 20.83 10.42
CA GLU A 422 -10.86 22.09 10.42
C GLU A 422 -12.33 21.91 9.99
N THR A 423 -12.69 20.75 9.44
CA THR A 423 -14.01 20.50 8.83
C THR A 423 -14.69 19.28 9.45
N PRO A 424 -15.63 19.47 10.40
CA PRO A 424 -16.23 18.36 11.15
C PRO A 424 -16.90 17.28 10.31
N TYR A 425 -17.65 17.63 9.26
CA TYR A 425 -18.31 16.62 8.43
C TYR A 425 -17.30 15.75 7.67
N LEU A 426 -16.19 16.34 7.20
CA LEU A 426 -15.11 15.62 6.54
C LEU A 426 -14.38 14.70 7.53
N LEU A 427 -14.16 15.17 8.77
CA LEU A 427 -13.61 14.35 9.85
C LEU A 427 -14.46 13.11 10.12
N HIS A 428 -15.77 13.28 10.26
CA HIS A 428 -16.68 12.15 10.44
C HIS A 428 -16.62 11.17 9.27
N GLN A 429 -16.47 11.66 8.04
CA GLN A 429 -16.38 10.78 6.87
C GLN A 429 -15.07 9.97 6.82
N ILE A 430 -13.91 10.56 7.18
CA ILE A 430 -12.65 9.79 7.24
C ILE A 430 -12.69 8.74 8.36
N LEU A 431 -13.33 9.06 9.48
CA LEU A 431 -13.55 8.14 10.60
C LEU A 431 -14.49 6.99 10.17
N ALA A 432 -15.58 7.31 9.48
CA ALA A 432 -16.55 6.35 8.98
C ALA A 432 -15.90 5.34 8.03
N LEU A 433 -15.13 5.82 7.04
CA LEU A 433 -14.42 4.96 6.10
C LEU A 433 -13.38 4.06 6.79
N SER A 434 -12.72 4.58 7.82
CA SER A 434 -11.73 3.83 8.61
C SER A 434 -12.39 2.74 9.45
N ALA A 435 -13.52 3.04 10.09
CA ALA A 435 -14.32 2.04 10.80
C ALA A 435 -14.81 0.97 9.82
N ARG A 436 -15.25 1.38 8.63
CA ARG A 436 -15.70 0.44 7.60
C ARG A 436 -14.60 -0.52 7.14
N HIS A 437 -13.38 -0.03 6.97
CA HIS A 437 -12.21 -0.86 6.67
C HIS A 437 -11.86 -1.79 7.83
N LEU A 438 -11.91 -1.31 9.08
CA LEU A 438 -11.69 -2.17 10.26
C LEU A 438 -12.73 -3.28 10.39
N ALA A 439 -13.99 -3.04 10.00
CA ALA A 439 -15.00 -4.09 9.97
C ALA A 439 -14.59 -5.26 9.03
N HIS A 440 -13.92 -4.94 7.92
CA HIS A 440 -13.36 -5.95 7.01
C HIS A 440 -12.11 -6.64 7.61
N VAL A 441 -11.17 -5.87 8.15
CA VAL A 441 -9.91 -6.39 8.72
C VAL A 441 -10.15 -7.23 9.98
N ARG A 442 -11.24 -6.98 10.71
CA ARG A 442 -11.60 -7.67 11.96
C ARG A 442 -13.00 -8.28 11.89
N PRO A 443 -13.17 -9.43 11.22
CA PRO A 443 -14.48 -10.07 11.06
C PRO A 443 -15.19 -10.38 12.38
N SER A 444 -14.45 -10.69 13.45
CA SER A 444 -14.99 -10.95 14.79
C SER A 444 -15.68 -9.74 15.41
N GLU A 445 -15.26 -8.52 15.03
CA GLU A 445 -15.80 -7.25 15.50
C GLU A 445 -16.61 -6.54 14.40
N PHE A 446 -17.00 -7.25 13.32
CA PHE A 446 -17.63 -6.67 12.14
C PHE A 446 -18.82 -5.78 12.51
N GLN A 447 -19.78 -6.30 13.29
CA GLN A 447 -21.01 -5.58 13.65
C GLN A 447 -20.72 -4.28 14.43
N PHE A 448 -19.69 -4.28 15.26
CA PHE A 448 -19.30 -3.11 16.05
C PHE A 448 -18.77 -2.00 15.13
N TYR A 449 -17.76 -2.31 14.32
CA TYR A 449 -17.15 -1.33 13.42
C TYR A 449 -18.07 -0.93 12.26
N TYR A 450 -18.90 -1.83 11.75
CA TYR A 450 -19.88 -1.53 10.71
C TYR A 450 -20.95 -0.56 11.22
N ARG A 451 -21.51 -0.78 12.42
CA ARG A 451 -22.44 0.17 13.04
C ARG A 451 -21.79 1.52 13.32
N GLN A 452 -20.54 1.51 13.77
CA GLN A 452 -19.78 2.74 13.98
C GLN A 452 -19.57 3.50 12.66
N ALA A 453 -19.26 2.81 11.56
CA ALA A 453 -19.12 3.40 10.24
C ALA A 453 -20.41 4.08 9.79
N LEU A 454 -21.56 3.39 9.91
CA LEU A 454 -22.87 3.95 9.56
C LEU A 454 -23.19 5.20 10.37
N ASN A 455 -23.05 5.14 11.70
CA ASN A 455 -23.34 6.29 12.58
C ASN A 455 -22.47 7.51 12.25
N LEU A 456 -21.18 7.29 11.99
CA LEU A 456 -20.25 8.36 11.62
C LEU A 456 -20.57 8.93 10.24
N GLN A 457 -20.92 8.08 9.27
CA GLN A 457 -21.33 8.51 7.94
C GLN A 457 -22.61 9.34 7.98
N THR A 458 -23.62 8.92 8.76
CA THR A 458 -24.85 9.70 8.97
C THR A 458 -24.54 11.10 9.51
N ARG A 459 -23.72 11.19 10.56
CA ARG A 459 -23.27 12.49 11.10
C ARG A 459 -22.51 13.34 10.08
N ALA A 460 -21.71 12.70 9.24
CA ALA A 460 -20.98 13.37 8.18
C ALA A 460 -21.95 13.97 7.14
N ILE A 461 -22.97 13.23 6.71
CA ILE A 461 -24.00 13.69 5.76
C ILE A 461 -24.87 14.79 6.37
N GLU A 462 -25.29 14.64 7.62
CA GLU A 462 -26.07 15.65 8.35
C GLU A 462 -25.27 16.96 8.48
N GLY A 463 -24.00 16.85 8.89
CA GLY A 463 -23.11 18.00 9.02
C GLY A 463 -22.83 18.69 7.67
N PHE A 464 -22.69 17.92 6.60
CA PHE A 464 -22.51 18.48 5.26
C PHE A 464 -23.78 19.18 4.77
N SER A 465 -24.95 18.54 4.93
CA SER A 465 -26.24 19.12 4.57
C SER A 465 -26.51 20.43 5.32
N ALA A 466 -26.15 20.49 6.61
CA ALA A 466 -26.27 21.70 7.42
C ALA A 466 -25.31 22.85 7.01
N SER A 467 -24.27 22.54 6.24
CA SER A 467 -23.29 23.52 5.74
C SER A 467 -23.66 24.16 4.39
N GLN A 468 -24.84 23.82 3.84
CA GLN A 468 -25.33 24.39 2.60
C GLN A 468 -26.07 25.74 2.82
N PRO A 469 -26.00 26.69 1.87
CA PRO A 469 -25.26 26.65 0.60
C PRO A 469 -23.75 26.82 0.82
N LEU A 470 -22.94 26.16 -0.01
CA LEU A 470 -21.49 26.23 0.10
C LEU A 470 -20.96 27.63 -0.24
N THR A 471 -20.10 28.16 0.62
CA THR A 471 -19.27 29.35 0.31
C THR A 471 -18.08 28.96 -0.56
N SER A 472 -17.44 29.93 -1.22
CA SER A 472 -16.24 29.69 -2.05
C SER A 472 -15.14 28.94 -1.27
N ASP A 473 -14.92 29.34 -0.02
CA ASP A 473 -13.87 28.77 0.85
C ASP A 473 -14.20 27.35 1.34
N ALA A 474 -15.50 26.98 1.36
CA ALA A 474 -15.97 25.66 1.76
C ALA A 474 -15.95 24.63 0.60
N CYS A 475 -15.53 25.01 -0.60
CA CYS A 475 -15.60 24.12 -1.76
C CYS A 475 -14.60 22.97 -1.71
N MET A 476 -13.34 23.22 -1.33
CA MET A 476 -12.35 22.14 -1.24
C MET A 476 -12.76 21.06 -0.22
N PRO A 477 -13.13 21.39 1.03
CA PRO A 477 -13.60 20.38 1.98
C PRO A 477 -14.84 19.63 1.48
N ALA A 478 -15.76 20.30 0.78
CA ALA A 478 -16.92 19.67 0.15
C ALA A 478 -16.50 18.63 -0.90
N VAL A 479 -15.61 18.99 -1.85
CA VAL A 479 -15.12 18.08 -2.89
C VAL A 479 -14.43 16.85 -2.27
N LEU A 480 -13.60 17.05 -1.24
CA LEU A 480 -12.93 15.97 -0.53
C LEU A 480 -13.92 15.05 0.18
N PHE A 481 -14.88 15.64 0.91
CA PHE A 481 -15.94 14.91 1.60
C PHE A 481 -16.73 14.05 0.63
N SER A 482 -17.19 14.67 -0.45
CA SER A 482 -17.97 14.04 -1.48
C SER A 482 -17.26 12.89 -2.19
N SER A 483 -15.97 13.06 -2.49
CA SER A 483 -15.15 12.01 -3.09
C SER A 483 -15.01 10.80 -2.15
N LEU A 484 -14.80 11.04 -0.85
CA LEU A 484 -14.68 9.98 0.15
C LEU A 484 -16.02 9.31 0.46
N LEU A 485 -17.11 10.09 0.50
CA LEU A 485 -18.46 9.59 0.70
C LEU A 485 -18.86 8.67 -0.44
N SER A 486 -18.59 9.10 -1.67
CA SER A 486 -18.87 8.28 -2.83
C SER A 486 -18.08 6.98 -2.83
N ARG A 487 -16.78 7.03 -2.50
CA ARG A 487 -15.98 5.81 -2.36
C ARG A 487 -16.56 4.87 -1.30
N HIS A 488 -16.94 5.40 -0.14
CA HIS A 488 -17.57 4.60 0.92
C HIS A 488 -18.87 3.94 0.44
N SER A 489 -19.76 4.71 -0.20
CA SER A 489 -21.03 4.20 -0.74
C SER A 489 -20.82 3.09 -1.77
N LEU A 490 -19.86 3.26 -2.69
CA LEU A 490 -19.55 2.23 -3.70
C LEU A 490 -19.01 0.95 -3.04
N VAL A 491 -18.14 1.07 -2.04
CA VAL A 491 -17.62 -0.07 -1.27
C VAL A 491 -18.76 -0.83 -0.59
N ASP A 492 -19.74 -0.13 -0.01
CA ASP A 492 -20.90 -0.78 0.62
C ASP A 492 -21.80 -1.47 -0.39
N THR A 493 -22.09 -0.82 -1.51
CA THR A 493 -22.86 -1.44 -2.60
C THR A 493 -22.18 -2.71 -3.12
N LEU A 494 -20.85 -2.70 -3.27
CA LEU A 494 -20.09 -3.86 -3.76
C LEU A 494 -19.95 -4.98 -2.71
N ASN A 495 -19.95 -4.69 -1.41
CA ASN A 495 -19.67 -5.69 -0.36
C ASN A 495 -20.89 -6.14 0.45
N THR A 496 -21.82 -5.24 0.77
CA THR A 496 -22.94 -5.52 1.70
C THR A 496 -24.16 -6.10 0.97
N ARG A 497 -24.33 -5.79 -0.33
CA ARG A 497 -25.25 -6.46 -1.29
C ARG A 497 -26.60 -6.87 -0.69
N GLN A 498 -27.44 -5.87 -0.36
CA GLN A 498 -28.76 -6.15 0.21
C GLN A 498 -29.73 -6.61 -0.88
N GLY A 499 -30.30 -7.81 -0.73
CA GLY A 499 -31.42 -8.27 -1.56
C GLY A 499 -31.02 -8.91 -2.89
N ASN A 500 -31.90 -8.74 -3.89
CA ASN A 500 -31.73 -9.29 -5.25
C ASN A 500 -30.92 -8.35 -6.15
N PHE A 501 -30.69 -8.75 -7.40
CA PHE A 501 -29.89 -7.95 -8.34
C PHE A 501 -30.50 -6.56 -8.63
N ALA A 502 -31.83 -6.44 -8.66
CA ALA A 502 -32.50 -5.14 -8.85
C ALA A 502 -32.19 -4.18 -7.70
N ALA A 503 -32.24 -4.64 -6.44
CA ALA A 503 -31.87 -3.84 -5.27
C ALA A 503 -30.39 -3.42 -5.28
N PHE A 504 -29.52 -4.27 -5.82
CA PHE A 504 -28.12 -3.92 -6.08
C PHE A 504 -28.00 -2.80 -7.13
N LEU A 505 -28.73 -2.90 -8.24
CA LEU A 505 -28.75 -1.84 -9.27
C LEU A 505 -29.26 -0.51 -8.69
N ASP A 506 -30.31 -0.53 -7.88
CA ASP A 506 -30.85 0.67 -7.23
C ASP A 506 -29.79 1.33 -6.32
N SER A 507 -29.08 0.52 -5.53
CA SER A 507 -27.99 1.00 -4.67
C SER A 507 -26.83 1.57 -5.48
N PHE A 508 -26.51 0.94 -6.61
CA PHE A 508 -25.46 1.42 -7.53
C PHE A 508 -25.84 2.74 -8.21
N VAL A 509 -27.08 2.86 -8.66
CA VAL A 509 -27.64 4.10 -9.25
C VAL A 509 -27.60 5.24 -8.22
N GLN A 510 -27.97 4.99 -6.97
CA GLN A 510 -27.87 5.99 -5.90
C GLN A 510 -26.41 6.45 -5.70
N CYS A 511 -25.44 5.54 -5.79
CA CYS A 511 -24.02 5.91 -5.74
C CYS A 511 -23.61 6.81 -6.91
N ALA A 512 -24.11 6.53 -8.12
CA ALA A 512 -23.84 7.33 -9.32
C ALA A 512 -24.44 8.74 -9.22
N GLN A 513 -25.70 8.83 -8.79
CA GLN A 513 -26.42 10.09 -8.62
C GLN A 513 -25.76 10.99 -7.56
N LEU A 514 -25.26 10.40 -6.47
CA LEU A 514 -24.53 11.13 -5.44
C LEU A 514 -23.29 11.84 -6.00
N GLN A 515 -22.48 11.14 -6.82
CA GLN A 515 -21.32 11.74 -7.48
C GLN A 515 -21.69 12.89 -8.42
N ARG A 516 -22.82 12.76 -9.14
CA ARG A 516 -23.32 13.79 -10.05
C ARG A 516 -23.80 15.03 -9.33
N GLY A 517 -24.60 14.88 -8.26
CA GLY A 517 -25.09 16.00 -7.47
C GLY A 517 -23.95 16.87 -6.92
N ILE A 518 -22.87 16.22 -6.48
CA ILE A 518 -21.65 16.88 -6.01
C ILE A 518 -20.97 17.65 -7.15
N ARG A 519 -20.78 17.01 -8.31
CA ARG A 519 -20.12 17.65 -9.46
C ARG A 519 -20.89 18.88 -9.94
N ALA A 520 -22.23 18.82 -9.94
CA ALA A 520 -23.08 19.95 -10.28
C ALA A 520 -22.88 21.12 -9.31
N VAL A 521 -22.83 20.86 -8.00
CA VAL A 521 -22.57 21.89 -6.97
C VAL A 521 -21.20 22.54 -7.13
N VAL A 522 -20.20 21.80 -7.62
CA VAL A 522 -18.81 22.26 -7.76
C VAL A 522 -18.52 22.94 -9.10
N ALA A 523 -19.26 22.59 -10.16
CA ALA A 523 -18.97 23.03 -11.53
C ALA A 523 -19.16 24.54 -11.75
N ASP A 524 -20.16 25.16 -11.12
CA ASP A 524 -20.56 26.54 -11.47
C ASP A 524 -19.83 27.65 -10.69
N VAL A 525 -19.31 27.39 -9.49
CA VAL A 525 -18.87 28.47 -8.58
C VAL A 525 -17.35 28.53 -8.40
N SER A 526 -16.61 27.45 -8.64
CA SER A 526 -15.24 27.36 -8.08
C SER A 526 -14.26 26.44 -8.79
N TRP A 527 -14.57 25.86 -9.96
CA TRP A 527 -13.63 24.96 -10.64
C TRP A 527 -12.26 25.58 -10.91
N SER A 528 -12.22 26.86 -11.29
CA SER A 528 -10.98 27.64 -11.46
C SER A 528 -10.23 27.82 -10.14
N SER A 529 -10.94 28.19 -9.06
CA SER A 529 -10.37 28.34 -7.72
C SER A 529 -9.79 27.03 -7.18
N LEU A 530 -10.47 25.90 -7.42
CA LEU A 530 -9.99 24.58 -7.04
C LEU A 530 -8.72 24.17 -7.79
N LEU A 531 -8.55 24.58 -9.05
CA LEU A 531 -7.33 24.35 -9.84
C LEU A 531 -6.13 25.18 -9.39
N GLU A 532 -6.36 26.22 -8.59
CA GLU A 532 -5.32 27.05 -7.96
C GLU A 532 -5.04 26.64 -6.50
N SER A 533 -5.85 25.73 -5.95
CA SER A 533 -5.76 25.28 -4.57
C SER A 533 -4.79 24.10 -4.37
N ASP A 534 -4.56 23.69 -3.12
CA ASP A 534 -3.78 22.49 -2.77
C ASP A 534 -4.35 21.19 -3.40
N LEU A 535 -5.61 21.20 -3.84
CA LEU A 535 -6.25 20.07 -4.52
C LEU A 535 -5.84 19.93 -6.00
N ALA A 536 -5.20 20.96 -6.57
CA ALA A 536 -4.86 21.04 -7.99
C ALA A 536 -4.09 19.83 -8.54
N PRO A 537 -3.10 19.22 -7.85
CA PRO A 537 -2.41 18.04 -8.35
C PRO A 537 -3.34 16.85 -8.57
N LEU A 538 -4.31 16.63 -7.67
CA LEU A 538 -5.29 15.56 -7.77
C LEU A 538 -6.31 15.82 -8.88
N LEU A 539 -6.78 17.07 -9.01
CA LEU A 539 -7.72 17.46 -10.07
C LEU A 539 -7.09 17.37 -11.45
N LYS A 540 -5.87 17.87 -11.62
CA LYS A 540 -5.13 17.82 -12.90
C LYS A 540 -4.85 16.38 -13.31
N TRP A 541 -4.48 15.53 -12.35
CA TRP A 541 -4.33 14.09 -12.60
C TRP A 541 -5.64 13.47 -13.06
N GLY A 542 -6.74 13.65 -12.32
CA GLY A 542 -8.06 13.11 -12.71
C GLY A 542 -8.53 13.60 -14.08
N ALA A 543 -8.36 14.89 -14.37
CA ALA A 543 -8.72 15.48 -15.65
C ALA A 543 -7.89 14.94 -16.82
N SER A 544 -6.58 14.71 -16.62
CA SER A 544 -5.70 14.13 -17.65
C SER A 544 -6.15 12.73 -18.08
N ARG A 545 -6.74 11.96 -17.14
CA ARG A 545 -7.15 10.57 -17.38
C ARG A 545 -8.53 10.45 -17.99
N ALA A 546 -9.42 11.42 -17.73
CA ALA A 546 -10.71 11.52 -18.41
C ALA A 546 -10.59 11.62 -19.95
N HIS A 547 -9.46 12.12 -20.46
CA HIS A 547 -9.19 12.32 -21.89
C HIS A 547 -8.35 11.21 -22.53
N GLU A 548 -8.12 10.11 -21.81
CA GLU A 548 -7.29 9.02 -22.34
C GLU A 548 -8.02 8.25 -23.43
N ALA A 549 -7.36 8.06 -24.57
CA ALA A 549 -7.93 7.39 -25.73
C ALA A 549 -7.94 5.87 -25.53
N ALA A 550 -9.11 5.25 -25.73
CA ALA A 550 -9.24 3.80 -25.83
C ALA A 550 -8.40 3.24 -27.01
N ARG A 551 -7.69 2.15 -26.77
CA ARG A 551 -6.76 1.48 -27.71
C ARG A 551 -7.09 0.02 -27.93
N GLY A 552 -7.64 -0.66 -26.93
CA GLY A 552 -7.99 -2.08 -26.98
C GLY A 552 -9.24 -2.37 -27.81
N ARG A 553 -9.63 -3.64 -27.81
CA ARG A 553 -10.66 -4.22 -28.70
C ARG A 553 -11.68 -5.09 -27.96
N GLU A 554 -11.53 -5.22 -26.65
CA GLU A 554 -12.30 -6.07 -25.75
C GLU A 554 -13.79 -5.74 -25.87
N CYS A 555 -14.14 -4.46 -25.81
CA CYS A 555 -15.53 -3.98 -25.90
C CYS A 555 -16.11 -3.94 -27.33
N HIS A 556 -15.37 -4.31 -28.39
CA HIS A 556 -15.88 -4.21 -29.76
C HIS A 556 -17.11 -5.08 -30.02
N GLN A 557 -17.17 -6.27 -29.42
CA GLN A 557 -18.35 -7.13 -29.53
C GLN A 557 -19.56 -6.47 -28.89
N LEU A 558 -19.41 -5.91 -27.69
CA LEU A 558 -20.46 -5.20 -26.98
C LEU A 558 -20.97 -3.97 -27.76
N LEU A 559 -20.06 -3.18 -28.34
CA LEU A 559 -20.42 -2.04 -29.19
C LEU A 559 -21.21 -2.47 -30.44
N ARG A 560 -20.87 -3.62 -31.04
CA ARG A 560 -21.65 -4.18 -32.17
C ARG A 560 -23.04 -4.59 -31.73
N LEU A 561 -23.17 -5.25 -30.57
CA LEU A 561 -24.46 -5.66 -30.02
C LEU A 561 -25.36 -4.43 -29.77
N ILE A 562 -24.84 -3.39 -29.10
CA ILE A 562 -25.55 -2.12 -28.88
C ILE A 562 -25.99 -1.45 -30.20
N ALA A 563 -25.18 -1.55 -31.26
CA ALA A 563 -25.52 -0.97 -32.55
C ALA A 563 -26.69 -1.68 -33.24
N ILE A 564 -26.81 -3.01 -33.08
CA ILE A 564 -27.84 -3.81 -33.76
C ILE A 564 -29.10 -4.03 -32.94
N THR A 565 -29.13 -3.71 -31.64
CA THR A 565 -30.30 -3.92 -30.79
C THR A 565 -31.51 -3.09 -31.25
N PRO A 566 -32.61 -3.73 -31.67
CA PRO A 566 -33.83 -3.04 -32.02
C PRO A 566 -34.56 -2.65 -30.72
N GLY A 567 -34.62 -1.36 -30.41
CA GLY A 567 -35.35 -0.87 -29.24
C GLY A 567 -34.67 0.25 -28.44
N LEU A 568 -33.36 0.46 -28.60
CA LEU A 568 -32.73 1.67 -28.05
C LEU A 568 -32.95 2.85 -29.00
N ASP A 569 -33.49 3.93 -28.46
CA ASP A 569 -33.48 5.22 -29.15
C ASP A 569 -32.04 5.72 -29.33
N PRO A 570 -31.80 6.70 -30.22
CA PRO A 570 -30.45 7.20 -30.49
C PRO A 570 -29.70 7.74 -29.26
N VAL A 571 -30.41 8.35 -28.30
CA VAL A 571 -29.81 8.96 -27.10
C VAL A 571 -29.36 7.87 -26.13
N SER A 572 -30.25 6.91 -25.84
CA SER A 572 -29.92 5.72 -25.04
C SER A 572 -28.77 4.92 -25.65
N ARG A 573 -28.72 4.81 -26.98
CA ARG A 573 -27.63 4.10 -27.67
C ARG A 573 -26.29 4.80 -27.47
N GLU A 574 -26.25 6.13 -27.58
CA GLU A 574 -25.01 6.88 -27.39
C GLU A 574 -24.56 6.91 -25.93
N SER A 575 -25.50 6.94 -24.98
CA SER A 575 -25.18 6.84 -23.55
C SER A 575 -24.56 5.48 -23.21
N CYS A 576 -25.09 4.39 -23.76
CA CYS A 576 -24.49 3.05 -23.65
C CYS A 576 -23.10 3.00 -24.29
N ARG A 577 -22.91 3.58 -25.48
CA ARG A 577 -21.59 3.65 -26.14
C ARG A 577 -20.57 4.40 -25.29
N THR A 578 -20.96 5.48 -24.63
CA THR A 578 -20.09 6.25 -23.74
C THR A 578 -19.73 5.45 -22.49
N ALA A 579 -20.68 4.76 -21.86
CA ALA A 579 -20.39 3.88 -20.72
C ALA A 579 -19.41 2.76 -21.11
N VAL A 580 -19.58 2.16 -22.30
CA VAL A 580 -18.70 1.12 -22.83
C VAL A 580 -17.32 1.66 -23.23
N TYR A 581 -17.24 2.89 -23.73
CA TYR A 581 -15.97 3.56 -23.99
C TYR A 581 -15.11 3.64 -22.72
N HIS A 582 -15.69 4.04 -21.59
CA HIS A 582 -14.97 4.09 -20.32
C HIS A 582 -14.60 2.70 -19.79
N LEU A 583 -15.41 1.66 -20.05
CA LEU A 583 -14.99 0.27 -19.76
C LEU A 583 -13.76 -0.13 -20.56
N GLN A 584 -13.71 0.21 -21.86
CA GLN A 584 -12.55 -0.09 -22.70
C GLN A 584 -11.28 0.59 -22.17
N VAL A 585 -11.37 1.85 -21.77
CA VAL A 585 -10.24 2.55 -21.11
C VAL A 585 -9.78 1.78 -19.87
N GLY A 586 -10.72 1.27 -19.07
CA GLY A 586 -10.39 0.43 -17.91
C GLY A 586 -9.70 -0.89 -18.26
N PHE A 587 -10.11 -1.57 -19.32
CA PHE A 587 -9.42 -2.78 -19.77
C PHE A 587 -8.01 -2.46 -20.29
N ASP A 588 -7.85 -1.34 -21.01
CA ASP A 588 -6.54 -0.89 -21.48
C ASP A 588 -5.58 -0.60 -20.31
N GLU A 589 -6.08 -0.05 -19.19
CA GLU A 589 -5.32 0.18 -17.96
C GLU A 589 -4.77 -1.11 -17.34
N LEU A 590 -5.57 -2.18 -17.36
CA LEU A 590 -5.19 -3.49 -16.80
C LEU A 590 -4.08 -4.18 -17.60
N THR A 591 -3.93 -3.85 -18.89
CA THR A 591 -2.87 -4.41 -19.75
C THR A 591 -1.51 -3.71 -19.60
N ARG A 592 -1.44 -2.60 -18.85
CA ARG A 592 -0.20 -1.83 -18.68
C ARG A 592 0.81 -2.59 -17.81
N PRO A 593 2.13 -2.40 -18.04
CA PRO A 593 3.16 -3.04 -17.24
C PRO A 593 3.02 -2.72 -15.75
N VAL A 594 3.16 -3.75 -14.90
CA VAL A 594 2.98 -3.76 -13.43
C VAL A 594 3.77 -2.68 -12.66
N SER A 595 4.66 -1.92 -13.30
CA SER A 595 5.36 -0.82 -12.62
C SER A 595 4.47 0.38 -12.30
N ASP A 596 3.31 0.51 -12.94
CA ASP A 596 2.33 1.57 -12.67
C ASP A 596 1.19 1.00 -11.83
N LYS A 597 1.17 1.26 -10.52
CA LYS A 597 0.15 0.72 -9.59
C LYS A 597 -1.27 1.23 -9.85
N ASN A 598 -1.44 2.15 -10.81
CA ASN A 598 -2.70 2.84 -11.13
C ASN A 598 -3.57 2.10 -12.15
N SER A 599 -3.27 0.83 -12.45
CA SER A 599 -4.08 0.00 -13.36
C SER A 599 -5.52 -0.22 -12.89
N TYR A 600 -5.86 0.21 -11.67
CA TYR A 600 -7.15 -0.01 -11.04
C TYR A 600 -8.02 1.25 -10.95
N GLN A 601 -7.67 2.34 -11.65
CA GLN A 601 -8.43 3.58 -11.52
C GLN A 601 -9.87 3.44 -12.02
N MET A 602 -10.05 2.92 -13.23
CA MET A 602 -11.37 2.87 -13.84
C MET A 602 -12.36 2.00 -13.04
N LEU A 603 -11.89 1.06 -12.20
CA LEU A 603 -12.74 0.31 -11.27
C LEU A 603 -13.61 1.21 -10.40
N PHE A 604 -13.03 2.30 -9.87
CA PHE A 604 -13.71 3.21 -8.97
C PHE A 604 -14.24 4.45 -9.70
N SER A 605 -13.60 4.85 -10.81
CA SER A 605 -14.00 6.03 -11.58
C SER A 605 -15.07 5.78 -12.62
N TRP A 606 -15.33 4.54 -13.05
CA TRP A 606 -16.32 4.26 -14.09
C TRP A 606 -17.70 4.82 -13.75
N ASN A 607 -18.13 4.67 -12.49
CA ASN A 607 -19.40 5.21 -11.98
C ASN A 607 -19.49 6.75 -12.09
N ILE A 608 -18.36 7.45 -12.04
CA ILE A 608 -18.28 8.93 -12.14
C ILE A 608 -18.53 9.39 -13.58
N TYR A 609 -18.15 8.56 -14.55
CA TYR A 609 -18.20 8.90 -15.98
C TYR A 609 -19.47 8.41 -16.68
N LEU A 610 -20.42 7.83 -15.95
CA LEU A 610 -21.69 7.38 -16.52
C LEU A 610 -22.55 8.58 -16.97
N PRO A 611 -23.05 8.58 -18.21
CA PRO A 611 -24.02 9.57 -18.66
C PRO A 611 -25.34 9.49 -17.88
N GLU A 612 -26.04 10.61 -17.78
CA GLU A 612 -27.37 10.70 -17.14
C GLU A 612 -28.35 9.65 -17.66
N GLU A 613 -28.54 9.64 -18.97
CA GLU A 613 -29.43 8.70 -19.65
C GLU A 613 -29.07 7.24 -19.32
N PHE A 614 -27.78 6.91 -19.21
CA PHE A 614 -27.36 5.55 -18.88
C PHE A 614 -27.71 5.16 -17.44
N ILE A 615 -27.60 6.11 -16.51
CA ILE A 615 -28.02 5.92 -15.12
C ILE A 615 -29.54 5.72 -15.06
N ASP A 616 -30.31 6.45 -15.86
CA ASP A 616 -31.76 6.29 -15.94
C ASP A 616 -32.16 4.94 -16.53
N LEU A 617 -31.43 4.45 -17.54
CA LEU A 617 -31.62 3.09 -18.06
C LEU A 617 -31.34 2.02 -16.99
N LEU A 618 -30.30 2.21 -16.16
CA LEU A 618 -30.02 1.31 -15.03
C LEU A 618 -31.12 1.39 -13.96
N ALA A 619 -31.63 2.59 -13.67
CA ALA A 619 -32.71 2.80 -12.69
C ALA A 619 -34.04 2.18 -13.14
N GLN A 620 -34.29 2.16 -14.45
CA GLN A 620 -35.41 1.46 -15.07
C GLN A 620 -35.17 -0.05 -15.24
N HIS A 621 -34.04 -0.55 -14.77
CA HIS A 621 -33.57 -1.93 -14.90
C HIS A 621 -33.61 -2.46 -16.34
N ARG A 622 -33.30 -1.60 -17.32
CA ARG A 622 -33.28 -1.97 -18.73
C ARG A 622 -32.23 -3.06 -18.98
N PRO A 623 -32.58 -4.11 -19.74
CA PRO A 623 -31.72 -5.28 -19.86
C PRO A 623 -30.41 -4.97 -20.58
N GLU A 624 -30.38 -4.01 -21.50
CA GLU A 624 -29.16 -3.56 -22.17
C GLU A 624 -28.15 -2.93 -21.20
N ALA A 625 -28.64 -2.05 -20.32
CA ALA A 625 -27.81 -1.39 -19.32
C ALA A 625 -27.33 -2.38 -18.25
N ALA A 626 -28.21 -3.28 -17.81
CA ALA A 626 -27.84 -4.38 -16.92
C ALA A 626 -26.80 -5.31 -17.57
N ALA A 627 -26.90 -5.64 -18.87
CA ALA A 627 -25.91 -6.45 -19.58
C ALA A 627 -24.52 -5.79 -19.59
N ILE A 628 -24.45 -4.46 -19.73
CA ILE A 628 -23.20 -3.69 -19.64
C ILE A 628 -22.58 -3.79 -18.23
N MET A 629 -23.37 -3.93 -17.16
CA MET A 629 -22.85 -4.21 -15.82
C MET A 629 -22.09 -5.53 -15.73
N GLY A 630 -22.44 -6.54 -16.55
CA GLY A 630 -21.69 -7.78 -16.66
C GLY A 630 -20.26 -7.58 -17.17
N TRP A 631 -20.03 -6.56 -17.99
CA TRP A 631 -18.69 -6.19 -18.45
C TRP A 631 -17.93 -5.39 -17.39
N TYR A 632 -18.61 -4.52 -16.65
CA TYR A 632 -18.04 -3.90 -15.45
C TYR A 632 -17.64 -4.95 -14.39
N ALA A 633 -18.39 -6.05 -14.29
CA ALA A 633 -18.07 -7.17 -13.41
C ALA A 633 -16.70 -7.81 -13.73
N VAL A 634 -16.31 -7.86 -15.02
CA VAL A 634 -14.98 -8.31 -15.44
C VAL A 634 -13.90 -7.38 -14.94
N LEU A 635 -14.13 -6.07 -15.05
CA LEU A 635 -13.21 -5.06 -14.53
C LEU A 635 -13.02 -5.30 -13.02
N LEU A 636 -14.12 -5.37 -12.26
CA LEU A 636 -14.14 -5.68 -10.81
C LEU A 636 -13.42 -6.98 -10.47
N HIS A 637 -13.58 -8.04 -11.28
CA HIS A 637 -12.93 -9.31 -11.04
C HIS A 637 -11.39 -9.21 -11.04
N HIS A 638 -10.80 -8.34 -11.85
CA HIS A 638 -9.35 -8.09 -11.81
C HIS A 638 -8.90 -7.40 -10.51
N GLY A 639 -9.80 -6.61 -9.90
CA GLY A 639 -9.61 -5.95 -8.61
C GLY A 639 -9.95 -6.79 -7.38
N ARG A 640 -10.33 -8.07 -7.53
CA ARG A 640 -10.91 -8.91 -6.45
C ARG A 640 -10.07 -9.09 -5.18
N HIS A 641 -8.76 -8.86 -5.28
CA HIS A 641 -7.84 -8.93 -4.16
C HIS A 641 -7.90 -7.69 -3.25
N MET A 642 -8.55 -6.61 -3.70
CA MET A 642 -8.76 -5.39 -2.94
C MET A 642 -9.99 -5.55 -2.03
N TRP A 643 -9.86 -5.12 -0.78
CA TRP A 643 -10.94 -5.23 0.21
C TRP A 643 -12.22 -4.45 -0.19
N GLN A 644 -12.05 -3.39 -0.99
CA GLN A 644 -13.14 -2.58 -1.53
C GLN A 644 -14.01 -3.36 -2.53
N VAL A 645 -13.42 -4.34 -3.23
CA VAL A 645 -14.06 -5.02 -4.36
C VAL A 645 -14.46 -6.45 -4.00
N GLY A 646 -13.54 -7.22 -3.39
CA GLY A 646 -13.79 -8.61 -3.04
C GLY A 646 -14.30 -9.45 -4.21
N ASP A 647 -15.31 -10.27 -3.97
CA ASP A 647 -15.94 -11.14 -4.96
C ASP A 647 -17.03 -10.45 -5.79
N ALA A 648 -17.12 -9.12 -5.80
CA ALA A 648 -18.23 -8.37 -6.42
C ALA A 648 -18.41 -8.67 -7.91
N GLY A 649 -17.31 -8.85 -8.66
CA GLY A 649 -17.39 -9.23 -10.07
C GLY A 649 -18.09 -10.57 -10.28
N ASN A 650 -17.80 -11.57 -9.43
CA ASN A 650 -18.43 -12.88 -9.53
C ASN A 650 -19.92 -12.80 -9.17
N PHE A 651 -20.25 -12.08 -8.10
CA PHE A 651 -21.63 -11.87 -7.68
C PHE A 651 -22.48 -11.15 -8.74
N ILE A 652 -21.97 -10.06 -9.33
CA ILE A 652 -22.69 -9.32 -10.37
C ILE A 652 -22.96 -10.24 -11.54
N LEU A 653 -21.93 -10.95 -12.04
CA LEU A 653 -22.11 -11.79 -13.22
C LEU A 653 -23.07 -12.95 -12.95
N SER A 654 -22.97 -13.63 -11.80
CA SER A 654 -23.87 -14.73 -11.45
C SER A 654 -25.32 -14.26 -11.32
N SER A 655 -25.54 -13.14 -10.62
CA SER A 655 -26.89 -12.60 -10.38
C SER A 655 -27.51 -12.03 -11.66
N LEU A 656 -26.69 -11.52 -12.57
CA LEU A 656 -27.12 -10.98 -13.85
C LEU A 656 -27.69 -12.05 -14.79
N VAL A 657 -27.13 -13.27 -14.75
CA VAL A 657 -27.64 -14.39 -15.57
C VAL A 657 -29.09 -14.70 -15.21
N ASP A 658 -29.40 -14.76 -13.91
CA ASP A 658 -30.76 -15.01 -13.42
C ASP A 658 -31.68 -13.81 -13.69
N PHE A 659 -31.14 -12.60 -13.61
CA PHE A 659 -31.91 -11.36 -13.81
C PHE A 659 -32.33 -11.15 -15.28
N LEU A 660 -31.42 -11.37 -16.24
CA LEU A 660 -31.70 -11.14 -17.67
C LEU A 660 -32.35 -12.34 -18.36
N GLY A 661 -32.12 -13.55 -17.87
CA GLY A 661 -32.56 -14.78 -18.51
C GLY A 661 -31.66 -15.25 -19.66
N VAL A 662 -32.00 -16.41 -20.23
CA VAL A 662 -31.15 -17.17 -21.16
C VAL A 662 -30.91 -16.44 -22.49
N ASP A 663 -31.87 -15.64 -22.95
CA ASP A 663 -31.80 -14.93 -24.23
C ASP A 663 -30.65 -13.92 -24.29
N TRP A 664 -30.19 -13.43 -23.13
CA TRP A 664 -29.09 -12.46 -23.01
C TRP A 664 -27.72 -13.13 -22.85
N SER A 665 -27.63 -14.45 -22.87
CA SER A 665 -26.37 -15.20 -22.72
C SER A 665 -25.29 -14.75 -23.70
N HIS A 666 -25.65 -14.40 -24.94
CA HIS A 666 -24.73 -13.93 -25.98
C HIS A 666 -24.08 -12.57 -25.67
N TRP A 667 -24.67 -11.74 -24.80
CA TRP A 667 -24.04 -10.50 -24.30
C TRP A 667 -22.98 -10.75 -23.23
N LEU A 668 -23.07 -11.90 -22.55
CA LEU A 668 -22.30 -12.24 -21.37
C LEU A 668 -21.28 -13.36 -21.61
N GLU A 669 -21.17 -13.86 -22.84
CA GLU A 669 -20.26 -14.94 -23.21
C GLU A 669 -18.80 -14.62 -22.89
N TRP A 670 -18.31 -13.45 -23.33
CA TRP A 670 -16.95 -13.02 -23.03
C TRP A 670 -16.75 -12.77 -21.52
N PRO A 671 -17.61 -12.00 -20.82
CA PRO A 671 -17.51 -11.87 -19.36
C PRO A 671 -17.43 -13.19 -18.60
N ARG A 672 -18.27 -14.19 -18.95
CA ARG A 672 -18.23 -15.52 -18.33
C ARG A 672 -16.90 -16.22 -18.57
N SER A 673 -16.42 -16.21 -19.80
CA SER A 673 -15.14 -16.86 -20.14
C SER A 673 -13.95 -16.33 -19.34
N VAL A 674 -13.96 -15.03 -18.99
CA VAL A 674 -12.89 -14.39 -18.21
C VAL A 674 -13.00 -14.69 -16.72
N LEU A 675 -14.22 -14.84 -16.18
CA LEU A 675 -14.42 -15.13 -14.76
C LEU A 675 -14.25 -16.62 -14.43
N GLU A 676 -14.39 -17.50 -15.42
CA GLU A 676 -14.18 -18.95 -15.30
C GLU A 676 -12.71 -19.35 -15.49
N SER A 677 -11.87 -18.47 -16.04
CA SER A 677 -10.41 -18.66 -16.24
C SER A 677 -9.59 -18.20 -15.03
#